data_AF-A0A8J4T7M2-F1
#
_entry.id   AF-A0A8J4T7M2-F1
#
_cell.length_a   1.000
_cell.length_b   1.000
_cell.length_c   1.000
_cell.angle_alpha   90.00
_cell.angle_beta   90.00
_cell.angle_gamma   90.00
#
_symmetry.space_group_name_H-M   'P 1'
#
loop_
_entity.id
_entity.type
_entity.pdbx_description
1 polymer ?
#
loop_
_entity_poly.entity_id
_entity_poly.type
_entity_poly.pdbx_seq_one_letter_code
_entity_poly.pdbx_strand_id
1 'polypeptide(L)'
;MMHDFKANILGFLLMTYSCHAVLLEILIRLLALFHFLTNRHEFLIEAELLKSEIDRIKSEHQHITDSLLDRIRTLEDQIKEAVQVQSTLEERSEELDSQLKQKTIQAASSEEKFTKLKDVYSKLREEHVILLRNSAAMQHQLQEHKQQTVELQTQIQLLQSELSHATDNAKQQLELNANKTESIFCLTRDSLSETSEASTHEQTVRLPNTLSDELDLGKQIQILEEYKASLTESLRNKEDKIVELQLLLETAQGRITQLEQFADKSCKTLLTNQRIEFFSQACQKSAALLERTMNTLEENDPPSLGFQSTPEYLQRISERTQEMLLNFKQLATNPYSASSELPWLICELATELCEIALHSRAISRVTSDFTGSTNLPTLACELCGEAVIMFRALVSDVDGGSTDCVSKVCTTLENVCTLASNLNQLHQDTKQAEEAGLSALMESEMTHSIEAVLMAEQKFKELANVSSSAACGDKMHVHQTILEHCGDLISVVSDLVAKSSTIQQSLADKSQNGDCYKLHNRWTEGFVSAAKSVGACANVLVEVADDLVSGRGNVLERLLVISQEVSASTTQLFVSTRVKLPPGSTQLADLQVTNKRISKATGDLIGSVKQAIVTRKSEDLDFSCLTLTQAKRLEVESQVRVLQLENELQQERLRLGELRRENYQRAAEVEVVPRTEV
;
A
#
# COMPACT_ATOMS: atom_id res chain seq x y z
N MET A 1 -9.69 -132.79 -16.51
CA MET A 1 -9.61 -132.08 -17.81
C MET A 1 -10.32 -130.73 -17.83
N MET A 2 -11.62 -130.59 -17.51
CA MET A 2 -12.27 -129.25 -17.51
C MET A 2 -11.89 -128.36 -16.31
N HIS A 3 -11.52 -128.95 -15.17
CA HIS A 3 -11.13 -128.21 -13.96
C HIS A 3 -9.72 -127.59 -14.07
N ASP A 4 -8.77 -128.32 -14.67
CA ASP A 4 -7.38 -127.86 -14.84
C ASP A 4 -7.24 -126.72 -15.85
N PHE A 5 -8.11 -126.70 -16.88
CA PHE A 5 -8.10 -125.64 -17.90
C PHE A 5 -8.62 -124.30 -17.35
N LYS A 6 -9.62 -124.33 -16.45
CA LYS A 6 -10.11 -123.12 -15.76
C LYS A 6 -9.07 -122.54 -14.80
N ALA A 7 -8.33 -123.39 -14.08
CA ALA A 7 -7.29 -122.94 -13.16
C ALA A 7 -6.12 -122.25 -13.89
N ASN A 8 -5.69 -122.80 -15.03
CA ASN A 8 -4.61 -122.19 -15.84
C ASN A 8 -5.03 -120.85 -16.48
N ILE A 9 -6.27 -120.72 -16.94
CA ILE A 9 -6.78 -119.44 -17.47
C ILE A 9 -6.89 -118.39 -16.37
N LEU A 10 -7.37 -118.76 -15.17
CA LEU A 10 -7.39 -117.83 -14.03
C LEU A 10 -5.98 -117.40 -13.63
N GLY A 11 -5.02 -118.33 -13.57
CA GLY A 11 -3.63 -118.02 -13.25
C GLY A 11 -2.98 -117.06 -14.26
N PHE A 12 -3.25 -117.25 -15.56
CA PHE A 12 -2.74 -116.36 -16.60
C PHE A 12 -3.38 -114.96 -16.54
N LEU A 13 -4.69 -114.88 -16.26
CA LEU A 13 -5.39 -113.61 -16.04
C LEU A 13 -4.91 -112.89 -14.77
N LEU A 14 -4.63 -113.61 -13.69
CA LEU A 14 -4.08 -113.04 -12.45
C LEU A 14 -2.65 -112.51 -12.65
N MET A 15 -1.81 -113.23 -13.39
CA MET A 15 -0.45 -112.78 -13.71
C MET A 15 -0.45 -111.55 -14.64
N THR A 16 -1.33 -111.50 -15.63
CA THR A 16 -1.45 -110.33 -16.50
C THR A 16 -2.01 -109.13 -15.74
N TYR A 17 -3.00 -109.32 -14.86
CA TYR A 17 -3.48 -108.25 -13.97
C TYR A 17 -2.39 -107.75 -13.01
N SER A 18 -1.59 -108.65 -12.43
CA SER A 18 -0.47 -108.28 -11.55
C SER A 18 0.59 -107.48 -12.31
N CYS A 19 0.95 -107.87 -13.53
CA CYS A 19 1.90 -107.10 -14.36
C CYS A 19 1.34 -105.73 -14.75
N HIS A 20 0.06 -105.62 -15.10
CA HIS A 20 -0.56 -104.33 -15.40
C HIS A 20 -0.64 -103.43 -14.17
N ALA A 21 -0.92 -103.98 -12.98
CA ALA A 21 -0.93 -103.23 -11.73
C ALA A 21 0.47 -102.66 -11.39
N VAL A 22 1.52 -103.46 -11.55
CA VAL A 22 2.91 -103.01 -11.34
C VAL A 22 3.33 -101.94 -12.35
N LEU A 23 2.99 -102.12 -13.63
CA LEU A 23 3.24 -101.11 -14.67
C LEU A 23 2.51 -99.80 -14.39
N LEU A 24 1.24 -99.88 -13.95
CA LEU A 24 0.45 -98.71 -13.59
C LEU A 24 1.06 -97.97 -12.39
N GLU A 25 1.54 -98.70 -11.36
CA GLU A 25 2.19 -98.10 -10.20
C GLU A 25 3.51 -97.39 -10.57
N ILE A 26 4.32 -97.98 -11.47
CA ILE A 26 5.55 -97.36 -11.98
C ILE A 26 5.21 -96.09 -12.79
N LEU A 27 4.17 -96.13 -13.63
CA LEU A 27 3.73 -94.98 -14.41
C LEU A 27 3.22 -93.83 -13.53
N ILE A 28 2.45 -94.14 -12.48
CA ILE A 28 1.99 -93.15 -11.49
C ILE A 28 3.18 -92.53 -10.76
N ARG A 29 4.18 -93.32 -10.35
CA ARG A 29 5.40 -92.78 -9.71
C ARG A 29 6.22 -91.90 -10.65
N LEU A 30 6.36 -92.28 -11.92
CA LEU A 30 7.07 -91.48 -12.92
C LEU A 30 6.34 -90.17 -13.23
N LEU A 31 5.02 -90.19 -13.34
CA LEU A 31 4.20 -88.98 -13.52
C LEU A 31 4.30 -88.06 -12.30
N ALA A 32 4.25 -88.61 -11.08
CA ALA A 32 4.44 -87.82 -9.86
C ALA A 32 5.83 -87.18 -9.79
N LEU A 33 6.88 -87.90 -10.21
CA LEU A 33 8.26 -87.42 -10.19
C LEU A 33 8.51 -86.37 -11.28
N PHE A 34 7.91 -86.54 -12.47
CA PHE A 34 7.91 -85.53 -13.53
C PHE A 34 7.20 -84.26 -13.08
N HIS A 35 5.98 -84.38 -12.52
CA HIS A 35 5.24 -83.23 -11.99
C HIS A 35 6.01 -82.51 -10.87
N PHE A 36 6.67 -83.25 -9.97
CA PHE A 36 7.52 -82.67 -8.93
C PHE A 36 8.72 -81.90 -9.50
N LEU A 37 9.39 -82.43 -10.53
CA LEU A 37 10.52 -81.76 -11.18
C LEU A 37 10.08 -80.50 -11.94
N THR A 38 8.93 -80.54 -12.63
CA THR A 38 8.38 -79.38 -13.34
C THR A 38 8.05 -78.25 -12.36
N ASN A 39 7.34 -78.57 -11.26
CA ASN A 39 7.03 -77.59 -10.22
C ASN A 39 8.32 -77.02 -9.60
N ARG A 40 9.34 -77.84 -9.34
CA ARG A 40 10.63 -77.37 -8.80
C ARG A 40 11.34 -76.40 -9.74
N HIS A 41 11.31 -76.63 -11.05
CA HIS A 41 11.90 -75.73 -12.03
C HIS A 41 11.14 -74.40 -12.11
N GLU A 42 9.81 -74.44 -12.04
CA GLU A 42 8.96 -73.25 -12.01
C GLU A 42 9.26 -72.37 -10.78
N PHE A 43 9.37 -72.97 -9.59
CA PHE A 43 9.77 -72.25 -8.37
C PHE A 43 11.18 -71.65 -8.45
N LEU A 44 12.12 -72.30 -9.16
CA LEU A 44 13.48 -71.79 -9.30
C LEU A 44 13.51 -70.54 -10.18
N ILE A 45 12.75 -70.54 -11.28
CA ILE A 45 12.62 -69.39 -12.17
C ILE A 45 11.94 -68.22 -11.45
N GLU A 46 10.87 -68.49 -10.69
CA GLU A 46 10.19 -67.49 -9.89
C GLU A 46 11.13 -66.86 -8.84
N ALA A 47 11.95 -67.68 -8.16
CA ALA A 47 12.94 -67.19 -7.21
C ALA A 47 14.04 -66.32 -7.86
N GLU A 48 14.50 -66.68 -9.06
CA GLU A 48 15.47 -65.86 -9.81
C GLU A 48 14.86 -64.54 -10.29
N LEU A 49 13.61 -64.54 -10.75
CA LEU A 49 12.88 -63.33 -11.13
C LEU A 49 12.68 -62.41 -9.93
N LEU A 50 12.22 -62.93 -8.79
CA LEU A 50 12.06 -62.16 -7.56
C LEU A 50 13.38 -61.57 -7.08
N LYS A 51 14.49 -62.32 -7.20
CA LYS A 51 15.82 -61.81 -6.85
C LYS A 51 16.24 -60.65 -7.77
N SER A 52 16.01 -60.78 -9.07
CA SER A 52 16.31 -59.70 -10.03
C SER A 52 15.48 -58.44 -9.76
N GLU A 53 14.22 -58.61 -9.35
CA GLU A 53 13.34 -57.49 -9.04
C GLU A 53 13.73 -56.80 -7.72
N ILE A 54 14.16 -57.56 -6.72
CA ILE A 54 14.73 -57.01 -5.48
C ILE A 54 15.99 -56.19 -5.78
N ASP A 55 16.88 -56.68 -6.64
CA ASP A 55 18.10 -55.96 -7.00
C ASP A 55 17.78 -54.67 -7.79
N ARG A 56 16.77 -54.71 -8.67
CA ARG A 56 16.26 -53.53 -9.40
C ARG A 56 15.72 -52.48 -8.42
N ILE A 57 14.81 -52.86 -7.53
CA ILE A 57 14.22 -51.98 -6.51
C ILE A 57 15.33 -51.39 -5.62
N LYS A 58 16.32 -52.19 -5.22
CA LYS A 58 17.45 -51.72 -4.41
C LYS A 58 18.28 -50.66 -5.15
N SER A 59 18.50 -50.82 -6.45
CA SER A 59 19.22 -49.84 -7.28
C SER A 59 18.44 -48.53 -7.43
N GLU A 60 17.12 -48.61 -7.58
CA GLU A 60 16.24 -47.44 -7.65
C GLU A 60 16.21 -46.68 -6.32
N HIS A 61 16.09 -47.39 -5.19
CA HIS A 61 16.18 -46.76 -3.87
C HIS A 61 17.54 -46.10 -3.62
N GLN A 62 18.63 -46.72 -4.07
CA GLN A 62 19.95 -46.11 -3.95
C GLN A 62 20.03 -44.81 -4.76
N HIS A 63 19.56 -44.82 -6.01
CA HIS A 63 19.52 -43.62 -6.86
C HIS A 63 18.64 -42.50 -6.26
N ILE A 64 17.48 -42.85 -5.69
CA ILE A 64 16.61 -41.88 -5.00
C ILE A 64 17.32 -41.33 -3.77
N THR A 65 18.00 -42.17 -2.99
CA THR A 65 18.74 -41.73 -1.80
C THR A 65 19.86 -40.76 -2.18
N ASP A 66 20.64 -41.08 -3.21
CA ASP A 66 21.73 -40.22 -3.68
C ASP A 66 21.19 -38.87 -4.21
N SER A 67 20.08 -38.90 -4.96
CA SER A 67 19.41 -37.67 -5.43
C SER A 67 18.89 -36.80 -4.28
N LEU A 68 18.31 -37.41 -3.23
CA LEU A 68 17.86 -36.68 -2.05
C LEU A 68 19.03 -36.09 -1.26
N LEU A 69 20.15 -36.82 -1.14
CA LEU A 69 21.36 -36.33 -0.47
C LEU A 69 21.96 -35.12 -1.21
N ASP A 70 22.01 -35.17 -2.55
CA ASP A 70 22.46 -34.03 -3.34
C ASP A 70 21.49 -32.84 -3.22
N ARG A 71 20.18 -33.09 -3.18
CA ARG A 71 19.20 -32.03 -2.94
C ARG A 71 19.39 -31.38 -1.56
N ILE A 72 19.62 -32.18 -0.51
CA ILE A 72 19.92 -31.68 0.83
C ILE A 72 21.17 -30.80 0.81
N ARG A 73 22.26 -31.23 0.17
CA ARG A 73 23.48 -30.43 0.04
C ARG A 73 23.23 -29.09 -0.67
N THR A 74 22.47 -29.09 -1.77
CA THR A 74 22.12 -27.83 -2.45
C THR A 74 21.32 -26.88 -1.56
N LEU A 75 20.39 -27.41 -0.75
CA LEU A 75 19.61 -26.62 0.19
C LEU A 75 20.47 -26.09 1.34
N GLU A 76 21.41 -26.90 1.85
CA GLU A 76 22.35 -26.47 2.88
C GLU A 76 23.24 -25.31 2.39
N ASP A 77 23.69 -25.35 1.13
CA ASP A 77 24.49 -24.27 0.55
C ASP A 77 23.65 -23.01 0.30
N GLN A 78 22.40 -23.15 -0.17
CA GLN A 78 21.47 -22.02 -0.29
C GLN A 78 21.17 -21.35 1.07
N ILE A 79 21.04 -22.15 2.14
CA ILE A 79 20.85 -21.63 3.51
C ILE A 79 22.10 -20.85 3.95
N LYS A 80 23.31 -21.35 3.70
CA LYS A 80 24.55 -20.64 4.05
C LYS A 80 24.65 -19.30 3.30
N GLU A 81 24.34 -19.29 2.01
CA GLU A 81 24.32 -18.05 1.22
C GLU A 81 23.29 -17.05 1.76
N ALA A 82 22.07 -17.50 2.08
CA ALA A 82 21.03 -16.66 2.65
C ALA A 82 21.44 -16.05 4.01
N VAL A 83 22.05 -16.85 4.89
CA VAL A 83 22.57 -16.37 6.19
C VAL A 83 23.68 -15.33 5.99
N GLN A 84 24.56 -15.53 5.01
CA GLN A 84 25.62 -14.57 4.71
C GLN A 84 25.06 -13.25 4.17
N VAL A 85 24.06 -13.30 3.28
CA VAL A 85 23.36 -12.10 2.80
C VAL A 85 22.68 -11.38 3.95
N GLN A 86 21.99 -12.09 4.84
CA GLN A 86 21.33 -11.50 6.00
C GLN A 86 22.33 -10.75 6.91
N SER A 87 23.49 -11.35 7.20
CA SER A 87 24.54 -10.70 8.00
C SER A 87 25.01 -9.39 7.35
N THR A 88 25.19 -9.35 6.03
CA THR A 88 25.60 -8.12 5.33
C THR A 88 24.52 -7.04 5.34
N LEU A 89 23.25 -7.43 5.32
CA LEU A 89 22.12 -6.49 5.42
C LEU A 89 22.00 -5.91 6.82
N GLU A 90 22.24 -6.72 7.86
CA GLU A 90 22.27 -6.26 9.25
C GLU A 90 23.38 -5.22 9.46
N GLU A 91 24.61 -5.48 8.99
CA GLU A 91 25.72 -4.51 9.04
C GLU A 91 25.37 -3.19 8.31
N ARG A 92 24.75 -3.28 7.13
CA ARG A 92 24.34 -2.09 6.37
C ARG A 92 23.23 -1.30 7.06
N SER A 93 22.31 -1.98 7.76
CA SER A 93 21.27 -1.34 8.57
C SER A 93 21.88 -0.57 9.73
N GLU A 94 22.84 -1.14 10.44
CA GLU A 94 23.54 -0.46 11.53
C GLU A 94 24.34 0.77 11.06
N GLU A 95 24.95 0.69 9.87
CA GLU A 95 25.62 1.82 9.25
C GLU A 95 24.64 2.95 8.90
N LEU A 96 23.50 2.62 8.28
CA LEU A 96 22.45 3.59 7.96
C LEU A 96 21.88 4.26 9.21
N ASP A 97 21.63 3.50 10.28
CA ASP A 97 21.18 4.05 11.57
C ASP A 97 22.19 5.03 12.18
N SER A 98 23.49 4.71 12.04
CA SER A 98 24.57 5.59 12.49
C SER A 98 24.63 6.88 11.67
N GLN A 99 24.46 6.78 10.35
CA GLN A 99 24.40 7.95 9.45
C GLN A 99 23.16 8.82 9.73
N LEU A 100 22.00 8.20 9.97
CA LEU A 100 20.78 8.92 10.35
C LEU A 100 20.98 9.69 11.65
N LYS A 101 21.51 9.06 12.70
CA LYS A 101 21.85 9.74 13.96
C LYS A 101 22.75 10.95 13.74
N GLN A 102 23.79 10.82 12.90
CA GLN A 102 24.68 11.93 12.59
C GLN A 102 23.96 13.07 11.85
N LYS A 103 23.10 12.75 10.88
CA LYS A 103 22.31 13.75 10.14
C LYS A 103 21.29 14.46 11.02
N THR A 104 20.64 13.75 11.94
CA THR A 104 19.71 14.33 12.92
C THR A 104 20.43 15.34 13.83
N ILE A 105 21.63 15.03 14.32
CA ILE A 105 22.44 15.96 15.13
C ILE A 105 22.83 17.19 14.31
N GLN A 106 23.24 17.00 13.05
CA GLN A 106 23.57 18.12 12.16
C GLN A 106 22.36 19.03 11.92
N ALA A 107 21.19 18.45 11.65
CA ALA A 107 19.94 19.19 11.45
C ALA A 107 19.58 20.02 12.70
N ALA A 108 19.60 19.42 13.90
CA ALA A 108 19.35 20.13 15.15
C ALA A 108 20.32 21.30 15.36
N SER A 109 21.61 21.11 15.06
CA SER A 109 22.60 22.20 15.17
C SER A 109 22.36 23.34 14.17
N SER A 110 21.83 23.02 12.98
CA SER A 110 21.50 24.02 11.95
C SER A 110 20.24 24.81 12.31
N GLU A 111 19.26 24.15 12.93
CA GLU A 111 18.04 24.77 13.45
C GLU A 111 18.35 25.72 14.61
N GLU A 112 19.26 25.34 15.52
CA GLU A 112 19.73 26.22 16.58
C GLU A 112 20.46 27.47 16.03
N LYS A 113 21.24 27.32 14.94
CA LYS A 113 21.86 28.47 14.28
C LYS A 113 20.83 29.37 13.62
N PHE A 114 19.81 28.79 12.98
CA PHE A 114 18.75 29.54 12.32
C PHE A 114 17.89 30.33 13.32
N THR A 115 17.57 29.72 14.46
CA THR A 115 16.83 30.39 15.55
C THR A 115 17.63 31.57 16.12
N LYS A 116 18.92 31.41 16.41
CA LYS A 116 19.80 32.52 16.83
C LYS A 116 19.84 33.64 15.79
N LEU A 117 19.91 33.30 14.51
CA LEU A 117 19.93 34.28 13.43
C LEU A 117 18.59 35.04 13.32
N LYS A 118 17.46 34.33 13.46
CA LYS A 118 16.12 34.90 13.49
C LYS A 118 15.96 35.92 14.64
N ASP A 119 16.51 35.63 15.81
CA ASP A 119 16.47 36.54 16.95
C ASP A 119 17.29 37.81 16.68
N VAL A 120 18.47 37.68 16.09
CA VAL A 120 19.30 38.84 15.68
C VAL A 120 18.58 39.70 14.63
N TYR A 121 17.99 39.09 13.60
CA TYR A 121 17.21 39.81 12.60
C TYR A 121 15.99 40.51 13.20
N SER A 122 15.33 39.89 14.18
CA SER A 122 14.18 40.48 14.87
C SER A 122 14.61 41.72 15.66
N LYS A 123 15.72 41.65 16.41
CA LYS A 123 16.30 42.80 17.12
C LYS A 123 16.70 43.92 16.17
N LEU A 124 17.39 43.60 15.07
CA LEU A 124 17.81 44.60 14.08
C LEU A 124 16.61 45.28 13.42
N ARG A 125 15.54 44.52 13.15
CA ARG A 125 14.28 45.07 12.63
C ARG A 125 13.63 46.01 13.63
N GLU A 126 13.59 45.66 14.92
CA GLU A 126 13.08 46.53 15.97
C GLU A 126 13.89 47.82 16.10
N GLU A 127 15.22 47.75 16.08
CA GLU A 127 16.10 48.92 16.07
C GLU A 127 15.85 49.81 14.85
N HIS A 128 15.71 49.22 13.66
CA HIS A 128 15.40 49.97 12.44
C HIS A 128 14.05 50.69 12.54
N VAL A 129 13.02 50.04 13.10
CA VAL A 129 11.71 50.67 13.34
C VAL A 129 11.82 51.82 14.33
N ILE A 130 12.62 51.68 15.40
CA ILE A 130 12.87 52.76 16.36
C ILE A 130 13.58 53.94 15.69
N LEU A 131 14.62 53.68 14.88
CA LEU A 131 15.35 54.71 14.15
C LEU A 131 14.45 55.47 13.16
N LEU A 132 13.55 54.77 12.45
CA LEU A 132 12.57 55.41 11.59
C LEU A 132 11.62 56.32 12.36
N ARG A 133 11.14 55.90 13.54
CA ARG A 133 10.32 56.75 14.41
C ARG A 133 11.08 57.98 14.90
N ASN A 134 12.33 57.82 15.31
CA ASN A 134 13.18 58.93 15.75
C ASN A 134 13.48 59.91 14.59
N SER A 135 13.73 59.39 13.40
CA SER A 135 13.93 60.21 12.19
C SER A 135 12.69 61.02 11.85
N ALA A 136 11.50 60.41 11.89
CA ALA A 136 10.24 61.10 11.68
C ALA A 136 9.99 62.20 12.75
N ALA A 137 10.28 61.90 14.02
CA ALA A 137 10.18 62.89 15.09
C ALA A 137 11.15 64.08 14.90
N MET A 138 12.39 63.80 14.49
CA MET A 138 13.38 64.85 14.16
C MET A 138 12.97 65.69 12.96
N GLN A 139 12.37 65.08 11.92
CA GLN A 139 11.81 65.83 10.79
C GLN A 139 10.69 66.77 11.23
N HIS A 140 9.81 66.33 12.14
CA HIS A 140 8.74 67.17 12.68
C HIS A 140 9.32 68.38 13.44
N GLN A 141 10.29 68.15 14.34
CA GLN A 141 10.98 69.23 15.06
C GLN A 141 11.69 70.21 14.11
N LEU A 142 12.34 69.69 13.07
CA LEU A 142 12.98 70.54 12.05
C LEU A 142 11.94 71.39 11.30
N GLN A 143 10.77 70.84 11.01
CA GLN A 143 9.68 71.56 10.34
C GLN A 143 9.10 72.67 11.24
N GLU A 144 8.89 72.40 12.53
CA GLU A 144 8.48 73.40 13.52
C GLU A 144 9.51 74.54 13.62
N HIS A 145 10.80 74.21 13.75
CA HIS A 145 11.86 75.22 13.78
C HIS A 145 11.96 76.03 12.48
N LYS A 146 11.72 75.41 11.32
CA LYS A 146 11.65 76.13 10.04
C LYS A 146 10.46 77.09 10.02
N GLN A 147 9.29 76.69 10.50
CA GLN A 147 8.13 77.58 10.60
C GLN A 147 8.41 78.77 11.52
N GLN A 148 8.98 78.52 12.71
CA GLN A 148 9.40 79.59 13.62
C GLN A 148 10.41 80.54 12.98
N THR A 149 11.35 80.02 12.18
CA THR A 149 12.34 80.85 11.47
C THR A 149 11.67 81.73 10.42
N VAL A 150 10.70 81.19 9.68
CA VAL A 150 9.91 81.97 8.70
C VAL A 150 9.08 83.05 9.40
N GLU A 151 8.44 82.74 10.54
CA GLU A 151 7.69 83.72 11.34
C GLU A 151 8.59 84.84 11.90
N LEU A 152 9.80 84.51 12.36
CA LEU A 152 10.76 85.51 12.79
C LEU A 152 11.26 86.35 11.61
N GLN A 153 11.48 85.76 10.43
CA GLN A 153 11.84 86.50 9.22
C GLN A 153 10.74 87.48 8.79
N THR A 154 9.47 87.08 8.82
CA THR A 154 8.35 87.99 8.49
C THR A 154 8.21 89.11 9.52
N GLN A 155 8.41 88.83 10.81
CA GLN A 155 8.46 89.87 11.85
C GLN A 155 9.62 90.85 11.61
N ILE A 156 10.81 90.37 11.28
CA ILE A 156 11.94 91.23 10.92
C ILE A 156 11.59 92.11 9.71
N GLN A 157 10.95 91.55 8.68
CA GLN A 157 10.57 92.28 7.47
C GLN A 157 9.50 93.34 7.76
N LEU A 158 8.54 93.04 8.64
CA LEU A 158 7.55 94.03 9.11
C LEU A 158 8.21 95.16 9.89
N LEU A 159 9.08 94.84 10.85
CA LEU A 159 9.83 95.84 11.62
C LEU A 159 10.73 96.70 10.72
N GLN A 160 11.36 96.12 9.69
CA GLN A 160 12.12 96.87 8.69
C GLN A 160 11.23 97.82 7.88
N SER A 161 10.03 97.40 7.50
CA SER A 161 9.05 98.26 6.82
C SER A 161 8.60 99.41 7.72
N GLU A 162 8.26 99.13 8.98
CA GLU A 162 7.89 100.15 9.97
C GLU A 162 9.02 101.16 10.21
N LEU A 163 10.27 100.68 10.31
CA LEU A 163 11.45 101.53 10.41
C LEU A 163 11.59 102.44 9.18
N SER A 164 11.38 101.90 7.98
CA SER A 164 11.47 102.66 6.72
C SER A 164 10.39 103.76 6.65
N HIS A 165 9.15 103.44 7.03
CA HIS A 165 8.06 104.40 7.12
C HIS A 165 8.33 105.48 8.18
N ALA A 166 8.89 105.12 9.33
CA ALA A 166 9.26 106.09 10.37
C ALA A 166 10.38 107.02 9.88
N THR A 167 11.38 106.50 9.17
CA THR A 167 12.44 107.34 8.57
C THR A 167 11.91 108.28 7.49
N ASP A 168 10.98 107.84 6.64
CA ASP A 168 10.42 108.70 5.60
C ASP A 168 9.48 109.78 6.19
N ASN A 169 8.72 109.45 7.23
CA ASN A 169 7.95 110.43 8.00
C ASN A 169 8.88 111.48 8.66
N ALA A 170 10.02 111.06 9.21
CA ALA A 170 11.01 111.97 9.78
C ALA A 170 11.64 112.90 8.71
N LYS A 171 11.94 112.38 7.51
CA LYS A 171 12.39 113.19 6.37
C LYS A 171 11.36 114.24 5.96
N GLN A 172 10.09 113.87 5.85
CA GLN A 172 9.02 114.83 5.54
C GLN A 172 8.87 115.92 6.61
N GLN A 173 9.03 115.58 7.90
CA GLN A 173 9.04 116.59 8.96
C GLN A 173 10.24 117.56 8.87
N LEU A 174 11.41 117.06 8.47
CA LEU A 174 12.59 117.90 8.21
C LEU A 174 12.39 118.82 7.00
N GLU A 175 11.78 118.36 5.91
CA GLU A 175 11.43 119.23 4.76
C GLU A 175 10.39 120.30 5.14
N LEU A 176 9.38 119.96 5.94
CA LEU A 176 8.41 120.92 6.45
C LEU A 176 9.07 121.98 7.35
N ASN A 177 10.05 121.58 8.17
CA ASN A 177 10.82 122.49 9.01
C ASN A 177 11.79 123.35 8.19
N ALA A 178 12.41 122.80 7.15
CA ALA A 178 13.23 123.54 6.19
C ALA A 178 12.43 124.67 5.52
N ASN A 179 11.20 124.35 5.07
CA ASN A 179 10.28 125.32 4.47
C ASN A 179 9.81 126.39 5.47
N LYS A 180 9.69 126.07 6.77
CA LYS A 180 9.43 127.06 7.83
C LYS A 180 10.65 127.96 8.07
N THR A 181 11.88 127.44 8.04
CA THR A 181 13.10 128.25 8.12
C THR A 181 13.31 129.15 6.91
N GLU A 182 12.92 128.71 5.71
CA GLU A 182 13.00 129.52 4.49
C GLU A 182 11.96 130.65 4.48
N SER A 183 10.79 130.43 5.08
CA SER A 183 9.78 131.48 5.32
C SER A 183 10.20 132.49 6.41
N ILE A 184 11.03 132.10 7.38
CA ILE A 184 11.64 133.00 8.39
C ILE A 184 12.81 133.81 7.80
N PHE A 185 13.52 133.26 6.81
CA PHE A 185 14.62 133.94 6.11
C PHE A 185 14.14 135.11 5.23
N CYS A 186 12.88 135.10 4.79
CA CYS A 186 12.27 136.16 3.97
C CYS A 186 11.78 137.39 4.75
N LEU A 187 11.77 137.37 6.08
CA LEU A 187 11.42 138.55 6.92
C LEU A 187 12.65 139.16 7.63
N THR A 188 13.84 138.61 7.40
CA THR A 188 15.09 139.02 8.04
C THR A 188 16.19 139.32 7.01
N ARG A 189 15.81 139.91 5.87
CA ARG A 189 16.71 140.32 4.78
C ARG A 189 16.43 141.74 4.25
N ASP A 190 15.76 142.59 5.04
CA ASP A 190 15.40 143.97 4.68
C ASP A 190 16.04 145.05 5.58
N SER A 191 17.30 144.89 6.00
CA SER A 191 18.07 146.02 6.57
C SER A 191 19.59 145.89 6.37
N LEU A 192 20.13 146.83 5.59
CA LEU A 192 21.55 147.25 5.43
C LEU A 192 22.42 146.28 4.60
N SER A 193 22.67 146.45 3.29
CA SER A 193 23.16 147.61 2.50
C SER A 193 24.53 148.12 2.95
N GLU A 194 25.58 147.85 2.17
CA GLU A 194 26.31 148.87 1.36
C GLU A 194 27.63 148.27 0.77
N THR A 195 27.69 148.06 -0.55
CA THR A 195 28.51 148.81 -1.56
C THR A 195 29.98 148.36 -1.63
N SER A 196 30.71 148.31 -2.75
CA SER A 196 30.59 148.77 -4.14
C SER A 196 31.83 148.15 -4.84
N GLU A 197 31.83 147.76 -6.11
CA GLU A 197 32.09 148.59 -7.31
C GLU A 197 31.65 147.74 -8.53
N ALA A 198 30.63 148.13 -9.30
CA ALA A 198 30.67 149.04 -10.45
C ALA A 198 31.58 148.54 -11.59
N SER A 199 31.18 148.44 -12.86
CA SER A 199 29.96 148.73 -13.62
C SER A 199 30.26 148.29 -15.09
N THR A 200 29.41 148.20 -16.12
CA THR A 200 28.15 148.86 -16.46
C THR A 200 27.66 148.30 -17.82
N HIS A 201 26.33 148.10 -17.95
CA HIS A 201 25.46 148.36 -19.12
C HIS A 201 25.72 147.61 -20.45
N GLU A 202 24.73 147.08 -21.18
CA GLU A 202 23.47 147.71 -21.59
C GLU A 202 22.26 146.75 -21.74
N GLN A 203 21.11 147.38 -21.50
CA GLN A 203 19.71 147.11 -21.76
C GLN A 203 19.22 146.05 -22.79
N THR A 204 18.10 145.43 -22.36
CA THR A 204 16.80 145.23 -23.05
C THR A 204 16.50 143.98 -23.92
N VAL A 205 15.52 143.21 -23.40
CA VAL A 205 14.27 142.78 -24.09
C VAL A 205 14.35 141.68 -25.16
N ARG A 206 13.98 140.44 -24.78
CA ARG A 206 12.91 139.57 -25.37
C ARG A 206 13.12 138.08 -25.03
N LEU A 207 12.02 137.35 -24.78
CA LEU A 207 11.94 135.87 -24.83
C LEU A 207 12.50 135.34 -26.18
N PRO A 208 12.88 134.05 -26.37
CA PRO A 208 12.64 132.82 -25.58
C PRO A 208 13.92 131.94 -25.42
N ASN A 209 13.86 130.73 -24.84
CA ASN A 209 14.67 129.54 -25.26
C ASN A 209 14.41 128.30 -24.37
N THR A 210 13.38 127.53 -24.74
CA THR A 210 13.15 126.11 -24.39
C THR A 210 14.03 125.18 -25.25
N LEU A 211 15.35 125.41 -25.32
CA LEU A 211 16.23 124.68 -26.26
C LEU A 211 17.33 123.85 -25.59
N SER A 212 17.64 124.08 -24.31
CA SER A 212 18.67 123.29 -23.60
C SER A 212 18.08 122.07 -22.89
N ASP A 213 16.92 122.21 -22.25
CA ASP A 213 16.24 121.10 -21.57
C ASP A 213 15.59 120.11 -22.56
N GLU A 214 15.17 120.59 -23.75
CA GLU A 214 14.67 119.74 -24.85
C GLU A 214 15.78 118.89 -25.47
N LEU A 215 17.03 119.37 -25.50
CA LEU A 215 18.16 118.64 -26.09
C LEU A 215 18.65 117.50 -25.18
N ASP A 216 18.65 117.70 -23.86
CA ASP A 216 19.05 116.65 -22.91
C ASP A 216 17.92 115.64 -22.64
N LEU A 217 16.64 116.05 -22.64
CA LEU A 217 15.51 115.10 -22.70
C LEU A 217 15.53 114.31 -24.01
N GLY A 218 15.85 114.95 -25.14
CA GLY A 218 15.93 114.30 -26.45
C GLY A 218 16.98 113.18 -26.50
N LYS A 219 18.17 113.39 -25.93
CA LYS A 219 19.20 112.35 -25.80
C LYS A 219 18.75 111.19 -24.91
N GLN A 220 18.08 111.49 -23.80
CA GLN A 220 17.63 110.47 -22.86
C GLN A 220 16.46 109.65 -23.44
N ILE A 221 15.58 110.28 -24.23
CA ILE A 221 14.56 109.61 -25.03
C ILE A 221 15.20 108.71 -26.09
N GLN A 222 16.24 109.17 -26.80
CA GLN A 222 16.92 108.36 -27.82
C GLN A 222 17.56 107.09 -27.22
N ILE A 223 18.22 107.20 -26.06
CA ILE A 223 18.79 106.04 -25.35
C ILE A 223 17.67 105.08 -24.90
N LEU A 224 16.54 105.61 -24.42
CA LEU A 224 15.39 104.80 -24.03
C LEU A 224 14.71 104.14 -25.24
N GLU A 225 14.68 104.80 -26.40
CA GLU A 225 14.15 104.25 -27.66
C GLU A 225 15.05 103.12 -28.18
N GLU A 226 16.37 103.28 -28.13
CA GLU A 226 17.34 102.22 -28.44
C GLU A 226 17.22 101.03 -27.47
N TYR A 227 17.07 101.28 -26.17
CA TYR A 227 16.86 100.23 -25.17
C TYR A 227 15.51 99.52 -25.38
N LYS A 228 14.45 100.25 -25.71
CA LYS A 228 13.14 99.68 -26.06
C LYS A 228 13.23 98.82 -27.31
N ALA A 229 13.92 99.28 -28.37
CA ALA A 229 14.14 98.52 -29.59
C ALA A 229 14.89 97.20 -29.31
N SER A 230 15.98 97.27 -28.54
CA SER A 230 16.74 96.12 -28.05
C SER A 230 15.88 95.12 -27.27
N LEU A 231 15.04 95.62 -26.36
CA LEU A 231 14.16 94.77 -25.56
C LEU A 231 13.08 94.10 -26.43
N THR A 232 12.51 94.83 -27.40
CA THR A 232 11.54 94.26 -28.35
C THR A 232 12.15 93.18 -29.24
N GLU A 233 13.41 93.33 -29.66
CA GLU A 233 14.12 92.31 -30.43
C GLU A 233 14.44 91.07 -29.57
N SER A 234 14.83 91.27 -28.31
CA SER A 234 15.03 90.17 -27.35
C SER A 234 13.73 89.41 -27.10
N LEU A 235 12.61 90.12 -26.92
CA LEU A 235 11.29 89.55 -26.70
C LEU A 235 10.84 88.73 -27.92
N ARG A 236 11.03 89.27 -29.14
CA ARG A 236 10.74 88.54 -30.39
C ARG A 236 11.57 87.27 -30.53
N ASN A 237 12.87 87.31 -30.21
CA ASN A 237 13.73 86.12 -30.22
C ASN A 237 13.27 85.05 -29.20
N LYS A 238 12.74 85.47 -28.04
CA LYS A 238 12.17 84.54 -27.04
C LYS A 238 10.84 83.97 -27.51
N GLU A 239 9.98 84.76 -28.15
CA GLU A 239 8.73 84.30 -28.75
C GLU A 239 8.98 83.25 -29.85
N ASP A 240 9.93 83.52 -30.76
CA ASP A 240 10.33 82.57 -31.80
C ASP A 240 10.86 81.25 -31.20
N LYS A 241 11.64 81.33 -30.11
CA LYS A 241 12.14 80.14 -29.41
C LYS A 241 11.03 79.36 -28.69
N ILE A 242 10.02 80.04 -28.16
CA ILE A 242 8.85 79.39 -27.55
C ILE A 242 8.09 78.61 -28.63
N VAL A 243 7.84 79.20 -29.79
CA VAL A 243 7.17 78.52 -30.92
C VAL A 243 7.98 77.30 -31.38
N GLU A 244 9.30 77.43 -31.51
CA GLU A 244 10.18 76.30 -31.87
C GLU A 244 10.12 75.17 -30.83
N LEU A 245 10.19 75.50 -29.54
CA LEU A 245 10.09 74.51 -28.46
C LEU A 245 8.70 73.85 -28.41
N GLN A 246 7.64 74.59 -28.73
CA GLN A 246 6.28 74.05 -28.76
C GLN A 246 6.07 73.07 -29.91
N LEU A 247 6.64 73.37 -31.09
CA LEU A 247 6.68 72.43 -32.21
C LEU A 247 7.50 71.17 -31.89
N LEU A 248 8.65 71.33 -31.21
CA LEU A 248 9.45 70.19 -30.74
C LEU A 248 8.70 69.33 -29.70
N LEU A 249 7.93 69.95 -28.81
CA LEU A 249 7.11 69.24 -27.83
C LEU A 249 6.01 68.43 -28.52
N GLU A 250 5.28 69.02 -29.47
CA GLU A 250 4.20 68.36 -30.20
C GLU A 250 4.72 67.17 -31.03
N THR A 251 5.87 67.35 -31.71
CA THR A 251 6.52 66.26 -32.45
C THR A 251 7.03 65.15 -31.53
N ALA A 252 7.58 65.49 -30.36
CA ALA A 252 7.99 64.51 -29.35
C ALA A 252 6.78 63.73 -28.79
N GLN A 253 5.65 64.40 -28.50
CA GLN A 253 4.41 63.77 -28.03
C GLN A 253 3.82 62.82 -29.08
N GLY A 254 3.78 63.24 -30.35
CA GLY A 254 3.35 62.37 -31.46
C GLY A 254 4.21 61.11 -31.59
N ARG A 255 5.51 61.21 -31.33
CA ARG A 255 6.43 60.07 -31.37
C ARG A 255 6.28 59.13 -30.17
N ILE A 256 6.01 59.66 -28.97
CA ILE A 256 5.71 58.86 -27.77
C ILE A 256 4.47 58.01 -28.00
N THR A 257 3.36 58.61 -28.45
CA THR A 257 2.10 57.89 -28.69
C THR A 257 2.24 56.79 -29.75
N GLN A 258 3.02 57.02 -30.81
CA GLN A 258 3.32 55.99 -31.81
C GLN A 258 4.12 54.82 -31.23
N LEU A 259 5.13 55.11 -30.38
CA LEU A 259 5.92 54.09 -29.71
C LEU A 259 5.09 53.27 -28.72
N GLU A 260 4.18 53.91 -27.97
CA GLU A 260 3.24 53.23 -27.07
C GLU A 260 2.30 52.28 -27.82
N GLN A 261 1.72 52.74 -28.95
CA GLN A 261 0.87 51.89 -29.79
C GLN A 261 1.63 50.72 -30.42
N PHE A 262 2.88 50.94 -30.84
CA PHE A 262 3.74 49.89 -31.35
C PHE A 262 4.07 48.86 -30.25
N ALA A 263 4.45 49.33 -29.06
CA ALA A 263 4.75 48.46 -27.92
C ALA A 263 3.53 47.62 -27.49
N ASP A 264 2.34 48.21 -27.42
CA ASP A 264 1.10 47.49 -27.06
C ASP A 264 0.74 46.42 -28.12
N LYS A 265 0.83 46.74 -29.41
CA LYS A 265 0.61 45.77 -30.50
C LYS A 265 1.64 44.65 -30.45
N SER A 266 2.92 44.97 -30.35
CA SER A 266 4.00 43.98 -30.27
C SER A 266 3.86 43.08 -29.05
N CYS A 267 3.50 43.63 -27.88
CA CYS A 267 3.28 42.86 -26.65
C CYS A 267 2.08 41.91 -26.80
N LYS A 268 0.96 42.36 -27.38
CA LYS A 268 -0.21 41.52 -27.64
C LYS A 268 0.10 40.38 -28.60
N THR A 269 0.80 40.66 -29.71
CA THR A 269 1.22 39.64 -30.68
C THR A 269 2.21 38.65 -30.07
N LEU A 270 3.16 39.11 -29.25
CA LEU A 270 4.10 38.22 -28.56
C LEU A 270 3.37 37.30 -27.58
N LEU A 271 2.42 37.84 -26.80
CA LEU A 271 1.63 37.07 -25.83
C LEU A 271 0.75 36.02 -26.53
N THR A 272 0.11 36.36 -27.65
CA THR A 272 -0.67 35.38 -28.42
C THR A 272 0.21 34.29 -29.01
N ASN A 273 1.39 34.64 -29.54
CA ASN A 273 2.32 33.66 -30.10
C ASN A 273 2.85 32.70 -29.01
N GLN A 274 3.23 33.23 -27.83
CA GLN A 274 3.64 32.40 -26.70
C GLN A 274 2.54 31.47 -26.21
N ARG A 275 1.28 31.93 -26.20
CA ARG A 275 0.13 31.09 -25.81
C ARG A 275 -0.11 29.95 -26.81
N ILE A 276 -0.07 30.24 -28.11
CA ILE A 276 -0.18 29.23 -29.16
C ILE A 276 0.94 28.19 -29.04
N GLU A 277 2.17 28.66 -28.81
CA GLU A 277 3.34 27.78 -28.65
C GLU A 277 3.19 26.88 -27.41
N PHE A 278 2.82 27.45 -26.26
CA PHE A 278 2.64 26.68 -25.02
C PHE A 278 1.50 25.65 -25.13
N PHE A 279 0.38 26.04 -25.75
CA PHE A 279 -0.72 25.12 -26.06
C PHE A 279 -0.27 23.97 -26.97
N SER A 280 0.44 24.29 -28.06
CA SER A 280 0.97 23.28 -28.98
C SER A 280 1.94 22.31 -28.28
N GLN A 281 2.84 22.83 -27.45
CA GLN A 281 3.78 22.02 -26.67
C GLN A 281 3.05 21.13 -25.65
N ALA A 282 2.02 21.64 -24.96
CA ALA A 282 1.21 20.85 -24.02
C ALA A 282 0.51 19.68 -24.72
N CYS A 283 -0.13 19.92 -25.86
CA CYS A 283 -0.75 18.86 -26.67
C CYS A 283 0.27 17.81 -27.15
N GLN A 284 1.41 18.25 -27.69
CA GLN A 284 2.45 17.34 -28.17
C GLN A 284 3.05 16.48 -27.05
N LYS A 285 3.33 17.08 -25.88
CA LYS A 285 3.86 16.36 -24.72
C LYS A 285 2.85 15.37 -24.15
N SER A 286 1.57 15.76 -24.11
CA SER A 286 0.48 14.91 -23.64
C SER A 286 0.26 13.70 -24.56
N ALA A 287 0.28 13.91 -25.89
CA ALA A 287 0.23 12.82 -26.86
C ALA A 287 1.43 11.86 -26.70
N ALA A 288 2.64 12.40 -26.59
CA ALA A 288 3.85 11.59 -26.41
C ALA A 288 3.85 10.78 -25.10
N LEU A 289 3.27 11.34 -24.02
CA LEU A 289 3.11 10.62 -22.75
C LEU A 289 2.17 9.43 -22.90
N LEU A 290 1.01 9.62 -23.54
CA LEU A 290 0.03 8.56 -23.76
C LEU A 290 0.58 7.44 -24.67
N GLU A 291 1.26 7.80 -25.75
CA GLU A 291 1.94 6.83 -26.63
C GLU A 291 2.99 6.00 -25.87
N ARG A 292 3.77 6.67 -25.02
CA ARG A 292 4.73 5.97 -24.16
C ARG A 292 4.04 4.99 -23.23
N THR A 293 2.93 5.39 -22.60
CA THR A 293 2.18 4.49 -21.71
C THR A 293 1.62 3.30 -22.46
N MET A 294 1.03 3.49 -23.64
CA MET A 294 0.52 2.40 -24.47
C MET A 294 1.62 1.40 -24.84
N ASN A 295 2.78 1.89 -25.30
CA ASN A 295 3.92 1.02 -25.64
C ASN A 295 4.38 0.18 -24.43
N THR A 296 4.47 0.77 -23.23
CA THR A 296 4.78 0.02 -22.01
C THR A 296 3.72 -1.00 -21.61
N LEU A 297 2.46 -0.82 -22.02
CA LEU A 297 1.37 -1.74 -21.71
C LEU A 297 1.31 -2.91 -22.71
N GLU A 298 1.74 -2.68 -23.96
CA GLU A 298 1.87 -3.68 -25.04
C GLU A 298 3.09 -4.60 -24.89
N GLU A 299 4.17 -4.13 -24.26
CA GLU A 299 5.29 -4.99 -23.88
C GLU A 299 4.78 -6.11 -22.97
N ASN A 300 5.03 -7.36 -23.35
CA ASN A 300 4.65 -8.52 -22.55
C ASN A 300 5.41 -8.50 -21.22
N ASP A 301 4.67 -8.20 -20.15
CA ASP A 301 5.12 -8.10 -18.75
C ASP A 301 6.25 -7.10 -18.48
N PRO A 302 5.95 -5.79 -18.40
CA PRO A 302 6.87 -4.85 -17.82
C PRO A 302 7.10 -5.21 -16.34
N PRO A 303 8.35 -5.39 -15.90
CA PRO A 303 8.70 -5.73 -14.50
C PRO A 303 8.35 -4.61 -13.50
N SER A 304 7.91 -3.43 -13.98
CA SER A 304 7.65 -2.23 -13.19
C SER A 304 6.20 -2.07 -12.70
N LEU A 305 5.24 -2.86 -13.19
CA LEU A 305 3.83 -2.72 -12.81
C LEU A 305 3.42 -3.71 -11.70
N GLY A 306 4.15 -3.71 -10.58
CA GLY A 306 3.95 -4.62 -9.45
C GLY A 306 2.83 -4.24 -8.48
N PHE A 307 2.00 -3.24 -8.82
CA PHE A 307 0.96 -2.72 -7.93
C PHE A 307 -0.42 -3.33 -8.25
N GLN A 308 -1.20 -3.61 -7.20
CA GLN A 308 -2.58 -4.13 -7.28
C GLN A 308 -3.60 -3.00 -7.19
N SER A 309 -4.54 -2.95 -8.14
CA SER A 309 -5.61 -1.94 -8.18
C SER A 309 -6.98 -2.59 -8.00
N THR A 310 -7.94 -1.83 -7.44
CA THR A 310 -9.33 -2.27 -7.29
C THR A 310 -10.23 -1.72 -8.41
N PRO A 311 -11.27 -2.47 -8.85
CA PRO A 311 -12.27 -1.98 -9.80
C PRO A 311 -12.99 -0.71 -9.34
N GLU A 312 -13.24 -0.57 -8.03
CA GLU A 312 -13.84 0.62 -7.43
C GLU A 312 -12.98 1.87 -7.63
N TYR A 313 -11.65 1.74 -7.45
CA TYR A 313 -10.73 2.85 -7.66
C TYR A 313 -10.66 3.28 -9.12
N LEU A 314 -10.63 2.31 -10.05
CA LEU A 314 -10.68 2.58 -11.48
C LEU A 314 -11.97 3.33 -11.85
N GLN A 315 -13.13 2.86 -11.36
CA GLN A 315 -14.41 3.51 -11.58
C GLN A 315 -14.38 4.98 -11.14
N ARG A 316 -13.89 5.25 -9.92
CA ARG A 316 -13.81 6.62 -9.38
C ARG A 316 -12.93 7.55 -10.21
N ILE A 317 -11.77 7.07 -10.67
CA ILE A 317 -10.90 7.89 -11.54
C ILE A 317 -11.61 8.13 -12.87
N SER A 318 -12.18 7.10 -13.50
CA SER A 318 -12.83 7.25 -14.80
C SER A 318 -14.01 8.23 -14.76
N GLU A 319 -14.81 8.23 -13.69
CA GLU A 319 -15.89 9.21 -13.45
C GLU A 319 -15.33 10.65 -13.31
N ARG A 320 -14.27 10.83 -12.52
CA ARG A 320 -13.59 12.14 -12.37
C ARG A 320 -13.04 12.64 -13.72
N THR A 321 -12.38 11.77 -14.48
CA THR A 321 -11.84 12.12 -15.79
C THR A 321 -12.95 12.50 -16.76
N GLN A 322 -14.14 11.91 -16.64
CA GLN A 322 -15.30 12.23 -17.47
C GLN A 322 -15.79 13.66 -17.21
N GLU A 323 -15.84 14.11 -15.96
CA GLU A 323 -16.15 15.50 -15.60
C GLU A 323 -15.12 16.49 -16.17
N MET A 324 -13.82 16.16 -16.03
CA MET A 324 -12.76 17.00 -16.59
C MET A 324 -12.82 17.11 -18.11
N LEU A 325 -13.13 16.01 -18.79
CA LEU A 325 -13.24 15.98 -20.24
C LEU A 325 -14.47 16.76 -20.75
N LEU A 326 -15.53 16.84 -19.95
CA LEU A 326 -16.68 17.69 -20.22
C LEU A 326 -16.33 19.19 -20.09
N ASN A 327 -15.55 19.57 -19.08
CA ASN A 327 -15.02 20.92 -18.94
C ASN A 327 -14.07 21.27 -20.09
N PHE A 328 -13.17 20.34 -20.43
CA PHE A 328 -12.27 20.46 -21.57
C PHE A 328 -13.03 20.71 -22.88
N LYS A 329 -14.10 19.95 -23.14
CA LYS A 329 -14.95 20.12 -24.34
C LYS A 329 -15.53 21.54 -24.44
N GLN A 330 -15.89 22.17 -23.33
CA GLN A 330 -16.42 23.54 -23.34
C GLN A 330 -15.31 24.55 -23.69
N LEU A 331 -14.13 24.42 -23.07
CA LEU A 331 -13.01 25.34 -23.26
C LEU A 331 -12.32 25.18 -24.63
N ALA A 332 -12.28 23.96 -25.18
CA ALA A 332 -11.67 23.65 -26.46
C ALA A 332 -12.40 24.26 -27.68
N THR A 333 -13.62 24.77 -27.50
CA THR A 333 -14.35 25.49 -28.57
C THR A 333 -13.73 26.85 -28.91
N ASN A 334 -12.95 27.45 -28.00
CA ASN A 334 -12.19 28.67 -28.25
C ASN A 334 -10.81 28.62 -27.54
N PRO A 335 -9.84 27.88 -28.12
CA PRO A 335 -8.55 27.61 -27.49
C PRO A 335 -7.66 28.87 -27.32
N TYR A 336 -8.01 29.97 -27.99
CA TYR A 336 -7.29 31.25 -27.93
C TYR A 336 -8.00 32.32 -27.10
N SER A 337 -9.12 31.97 -26.46
CA SER A 337 -9.76 32.84 -25.47
C SER A 337 -8.85 33.06 -24.26
N ALA A 338 -9.11 34.10 -23.48
CA ALA A 338 -8.16 34.62 -22.48
C ALA A 338 -7.84 33.70 -21.28
N SER A 339 -8.27 32.44 -21.27
CA SER A 339 -8.03 31.51 -20.16
C SER A 339 -6.62 30.92 -20.21
N SER A 340 -5.85 31.15 -19.15
CA SER A 340 -4.51 30.56 -18.97
C SER A 340 -4.57 29.07 -18.57
N GLU A 341 -5.76 28.50 -18.43
CA GLU A 341 -6.02 27.23 -17.76
C GLU A 341 -6.03 26.03 -18.71
N LEU A 342 -6.25 26.25 -20.01
CA LEU A 342 -6.42 25.18 -21.00
C LEU A 342 -5.18 24.27 -21.15
N PRO A 343 -3.93 24.77 -21.21
CA PRO A 343 -2.75 23.92 -21.30
C PRO A 343 -2.51 23.08 -20.03
N TRP A 344 -2.90 23.59 -18.86
CA TRP A 344 -2.80 22.84 -17.61
C TRP A 344 -3.81 21.69 -17.58
N LEU A 345 -5.06 21.97 -17.99
CA LEU A 345 -6.11 20.95 -18.13
C LEU A 345 -5.74 19.84 -19.13
N ILE A 346 -5.03 20.19 -20.22
CA ILE A 346 -4.50 19.21 -21.19
C ILE A 346 -3.53 18.24 -20.52
N CYS A 347 -2.57 18.76 -19.76
CA CYS A 347 -1.59 17.94 -19.04
C CYS A 347 -2.28 17.06 -17.98
N GLU A 348 -3.21 17.62 -17.21
CA GLU A 348 -3.95 16.90 -16.17
C GLU A 348 -4.80 15.77 -16.78
N LEU A 349 -5.49 16.05 -17.89
CA LEU A 349 -6.28 15.04 -18.60
C LEU A 349 -5.38 13.90 -19.11
N ALA A 350 -4.22 14.23 -19.68
CA ALA A 350 -3.27 13.23 -20.16
C ALA A 350 -2.76 12.33 -19.02
N THR A 351 -2.50 12.91 -17.85
CA THR A 351 -2.07 12.14 -16.67
C THR A 351 -3.17 11.22 -16.16
N GLU A 352 -4.42 11.68 -16.07
CA GLU A 352 -5.52 10.81 -15.63
C GLU A 352 -5.80 9.67 -16.61
N LEU A 353 -5.72 9.93 -17.91
CA LEU A 353 -5.87 8.89 -18.93
C LEU A 353 -4.74 7.84 -18.85
N CYS A 354 -3.50 8.27 -18.52
CA CYS A 354 -2.40 7.35 -18.24
C CYS A 354 -2.67 6.49 -16.99
N GLU A 355 -3.16 7.10 -15.91
CA GLU A 355 -3.55 6.38 -14.69
C GLU A 355 -4.60 5.32 -15.00
N ILE A 356 -5.68 5.68 -15.70
CA ILE A 356 -6.74 4.75 -16.11
C ILE A 356 -6.16 3.54 -16.85
N ALA A 357 -5.23 3.76 -17.79
CA ALA A 357 -4.61 2.68 -18.54
C ALA A 357 -3.74 1.75 -17.68
N LEU A 358 -2.98 2.30 -16.73
CA LEU A 358 -2.17 1.53 -15.79
C LEU A 358 -3.05 0.72 -14.83
N HIS A 359 -4.08 1.34 -14.25
CA HIS A 359 -5.03 0.68 -13.34
C HIS A 359 -5.83 -0.42 -14.05
N SER A 360 -6.22 -0.19 -15.30
CA SER A 360 -6.90 -1.19 -16.16
C SER A 360 -6.03 -2.43 -16.38
N ARG A 361 -4.72 -2.25 -16.62
CA ARG A 361 -3.77 -3.36 -16.78
C ARG A 361 -3.53 -4.11 -15.46
N ALA A 362 -3.43 -3.37 -14.35
CA ALA A 362 -3.24 -3.96 -13.02
C ALA A 362 -4.42 -4.85 -12.60
N ILE A 363 -5.65 -4.42 -12.85
CA ILE A 363 -6.87 -5.19 -12.54
C ILE A 363 -6.92 -6.47 -13.40
N SER A 364 -6.61 -6.38 -14.69
CA SER A 364 -6.63 -7.53 -15.61
C SER A 364 -5.70 -8.68 -15.21
N ARG A 365 -4.64 -8.42 -14.42
CA ARG A 365 -3.74 -9.46 -13.89
C ARG A 365 -4.34 -10.22 -12.72
N VAL A 366 -5.19 -9.57 -11.92
CA VAL A 366 -5.84 -10.17 -10.76
C VAL A 366 -7.11 -10.94 -11.18
N THR A 367 -7.77 -10.49 -12.25
CA THR A 367 -9.02 -11.07 -12.75
C THR A 367 -8.84 -12.10 -13.87
N SER A 368 -7.60 -12.39 -14.29
CA SER A 368 -7.30 -13.34 -15.38
C SER A 368 -7.83 -14.76 -15.13
N ASP A 369 -8.03 -15.11 -13.87
CA ASP A 369 -8.42 -16.45 -13.45
C ASP A 369 -9.94 -16.66 -13.47
N PHE A 370 -10.73 -15.58 -13.51
CA PHE A 370 -12.19 -15.63 -13.38
C PHE A 370 -12.95 -15.42 -14.69
N THR A 371 -12.39 -14.67 -15.65
CA THR A 371 -13.01 -14.47 -16.96
C THR A 371 -11.93 -14.38 -18.02
N GLY A 372 -11.83 -15.40 -18.87
CA GLY A 372 -11.04 -15.32 -20.10
C GLY A 372 -11.47 -14.08 -20.89
N SER A 373 -10.53 -13.17 -21.13
CA SER A 373 -10.68 -11.88 -21.83
C SER A 373 -11.59 -10.83 -21.19
N THR A 374 -11.13 -10.17 -20.12
CA THR A 374 -11.57 -8.78 -19.88
C THR A 374 -10.94 -7.90 -20.96
N ASN A 375 -11.75 -7.35 -21.87
CA ASN A 375 -11.33 -6.34 -22.86
C ASN A 375 -10.90 -4.99 -22.23
N LEU A 376 -10.62 -4.96 -20.93
CA LEU A 376 -10.32 -3.74 -20.18
C LEU A 376 -8.97 -3.11 -20.58
N PRO A 377 -7.85 -3.87 -20.69
CA PRO A 377 -6.59 -3.30 -21.15
C PRO A 377 -6.66 -2.83 -22.61
N THR A 378 -7.36 -3.56 -23.47
CA THR A 378 -7.54 -3.19 -24.89
C THR A 378 -8.34 -1.91 -25.02
N LEU A 379 -9.45 -1.80 -24.28
CA LEU A 379 -10.29 -0.61 -24.27
C LEU A 379 -9.56 0.62 -23.69
N ALA A 380 -8.72 0.41 -22.67
CA ALA A 380 -7.90 1.49 -22.12
C ALA A 380 -6.80 1.94 -23.10
N CYS A 381 -6.20 1.02 -23.86
CA CYS A 381 -5.29 1.39 -24.96
C CYS A 381 -6.02 2.13 -26.09
N GLU A 382 -7.24 1.71 -26.44
CA GLU A 382 -8.10 2.44 -27.41
C GLU A 382 -8.41 3.86 -26.91
N LEU A 383 -8.74 4.02 -25.62
CA LEU A 383 -8.95 5.33 -24.99
C LEU A 383 -7.71 6.23 -25.11
N CYS A 384 -6.52 5.71 -24.79
CA CYS A 384 -5.27 6.45 -24.96
C CYS A 384 -5.02 6.81 -26.42
N GLY A 385 -5.29 5.90 -27.36
CA GLY A 385 -5.14 6.12 -28.80
C GLY A 385 -6.04 7.24 -29.33
N GLU A 386 -7.32 7.23 -28.96
CA GLU A 386 -8.27 8.30 -29.32
C GLU A 386 -7.87 9.65 -28.71
N ALA A 387 -7.32 9.66 -27.48
CA ALA A 387 -6.80 10.87 -26.85
C ALA A 387 -5.54 11.42 -27.54
N VAL A 388 -4.65 10.55 -28.02
CA VAL A 388 -3.49 10.95 -28.84
C VAL A 388 -3.95 11.61 -30.14
N ILE A 389 -4.95 11.02 -30.81
CA ILE A 389 -5.54 11.60 -32.03
C ILE A 389 -6.15 12.97 -31.71
N MET A 390 -6.89 13.09 -30.60
CA MET A 390 -7.45 14.36 -30.14
C MET A 390 -6.38 15.43 -29.93
N PHE A 391 -5.32 15.14 -29.17
CA PHE A 391 -4.25 16.11 -28.91
C PHE A 391 -3.49 16.51 -30.17
N ARG A 392 -3.28 15.60 -31.11
CA ARG A 392 -2.66 15.92 -32.41
C ARG A 392 -3.58 16.77 -33.29
N ALA A 393 -4.87 16.45 -33.35
CA ALA A 393 -5.87 17.22 -34.09
C ALA A 393 -5.99 18.67 -33.58
N LEU A 394 -5.88 18.87 -32.26
CA LEU A 394 -5.86 20.19 -31.64
C LEU A 394 -4.66 21.06 -32.06
N VAL A 395 -3.56 20.45 -32.48
CA VAL A 395 -2.38 21.17 -33.00
C VAL A 395 -2.51 21.47 -34.49
N SER A 396 -3.17 20.59 -35.25
CA SER A 396 -3.25 20.69 -36.71
C SER A 396 -4.43 21.51 -37.24
N ASP A 397 -5.55 21.59 -36.51
CA ASP A 397 -6.79 22.17 -37.05
C ASP A 397 -6.95 23.67 -36.77
N VAL A 398 -6.65 24.40 -37.83
CA VAL A 398 -7.46 25.49 -38.36
C VAL A 398 -8.87 24.94 -38.66
N ASP A 399 -9.89 25.40 -37.93
CA ASP A 399 -11.33 25.19 -38.18
C ASP A 399 -11.92 23.76 -38.06
N GLY A 400 -12.34 23.36 -36.85
CA GLY A 400 -13.58 22.59 -36.65
C GLY A 400 -13.52 21.06 -36.47
N GLY A 401 -12.38 20.38 -36.64
CA GLY A 401 -12.27 18.92 -36.45
C GLY A 401 -12.11 18.44 -35.00
N SER A 402 -11.86 19.35 -34.07
CA SER A 402 -11.60 19.04 -32.64
C SER A 402 -12.78 18.39 -31.91
N THR A 403 -14.03 18.77 -32.23
CA THR A 403 -15.19 18.32 -31.43
C THR A 403 -15.55 16.85 -31.63
N ASP A 404 -15.28 16.27 -32.81
CA ASP A 404 -15.55 14.85 -33.10
C ASP A 404 -14.56 13.93 -32.37
N CYS A 405 -13.27 14.31 -32.31
CA CYS A 405 -12.25 13.60 -31.56
C CYS A 405 -12.53 13.63 -30.04
N VAL A 406 -12.98 14.76 -29.50
CA VAL A 406 -13.36 14.86 -28.08
C VAL A 406 -14.54 13.94 -27.77
N SER A 407 -15.56 13.87 -28.64
CA SER A 407 -16.68 12.95 -28.43
C SER A 407 -16.27 11.48 -28.46
N LYS A 408 -15.32 11.08 -29.31
CA LYS A 408 -14.81 9.70 -29.34
C LYS A 408 -14.18 9.31 -28.00
N VAL A 409 -13.36 10.20 -27.44
CA VAL A 409 -12.75 9.97 -26.11
C VAL A 409 -13.80 9.97 -25.00
N CYS A 410 -14.85 10.80 -25.06
CA CYS A 410 -15.99 10.68 -24.14
C CYS A 410 -16.60 9.27 -24.18
N THR A 411 -16.88 8.76 -25.38
CA THR A 411 -17.57 7.46 -25.56
C THR A 411 -16.71 6.28 -25.14
N THR A 412 -15.40 6.31 -25.44
CA THR A 412 -14.48 5.24 -25.01
C THR A 412 -14.28 5.26 -23.49
N LEU A 413 -14.20 6.44 -22.88
CA LEU A 413 -14.12 6.57 -21.42
C LEU A 413 -15.39 6.06 -20.73
N GLU A 414 -16.57 6.35 -21.29
CA GLU A 414 -17.86 5.82 -20.79
C GLU A 414 -17.92 4.29 -20.85
N ASN A 415 -17.37 3.70 -21.93
CA ASN A 415 -17.22 2.24 -22.02
C ASN A 415 -16.27 1.69 -20.93
N VAL A 416 -15.18 2.41 -20.59
CA VAL A 416 -14.28 2.02 -19.49
C VAL A 416 -15.00 2.11 -18.14
N CYS A 417 -15.74 3.19 -17.89
CA CYS A 417 -16.54 3.36 -16.67
C CYS A 417 -17.55 2.22 -16.48
N THR A 418 -18.32 1.89 -17.53
CA THR A 418 -19.33 0.83 -17.48
C THR A 418 -18.71 -0.54 -17.22
N LEU A 419 -17.57 -0.84 -17.86
CA LEU A 419 -16.85 -2.08 -17.62
C LEU A 419 -16.26 -2.14 -16.20
N ALA A 420 -15.71 -1.04 -15.69
CA ALA A 420 -15.23 -0.94 -14.30
C ALA A 420 -16.37 -1.16 -13.29
N SER A 421 -17.55 -0.59 -13.53
CA SER A 421 -18.75 -0.81 -12.71
C SER A 421 -19.19 -2.28 -12.74
N ASN A 422 -19.21 -2.92 -13.91
CA ASN A 422 -19.56 -4.33 -14.04
C ASN A 422 -18.57 -5.23 -13.28
N LEU A 423 -17.27 -4.93 -13.35
CA LEU A 423 -16.24 -5.64 -12.60
C LEU A 423 -16.37 -5.43 -11.09
N ASN A 424 -16.74 -4.23 -10.65
CA ASN A 424 -16.99 -3.94 -9.25
C ASN A 424 -18.20 -4.74 -8.73
N GLN A 425 -19.29 -4.79 -9.51
CA GLN A 425 -20.46 -5.61 -9.19
C GLN A 425 -20.12 -7.11 -9.17
N LEU A 426 -19.39 -7.60 -10.18
CA LEU A 426 -18.95 -8.99 -10.22
C LEU A 426 -18.07 -9.34 -9.02
N HIS A 427 -17.14 -8.45 -8.63
CA HIS A 427 -16.30 -8.63 -7.46
C HIS A 427 -17.10 -8.69 -6.15
N GLN A 428 -18.18 -7.92 -6.04
CA GLN A 428 -19.09 -7.99 -4.89
C GLN A 428 -19.90 -9.29 -4.90
N ASP A 429 -20.36 -9.74 -6.08
CA ASP A 429 -21.13 -10.96 -6.24
C ASP A 429 -20.28 -12.22 -5.97
N THR A 430 -19.03 -12.29 -6.43
CA THR A 430 -18.10 -13.40 -6.08
C THR A 430 -17.80 -13.41 -4.59
N LYS A 431 -17.55 -12.25 -3.99
CA LYS A 431 -17.29 -12.16 -2.55
C LYS A 431 -18.48 -12.69 -1.73
N GLN A 432 -19.71 -12.36 -2.11
CA GLN A 432 -20.91 -12.87 -1.45
C GLN A 432 -21.13 -14.37 -1.68
N ALA A 433 -20.88 -14.87 -2.89
CA ALA A 433 -21.01 -16.29 -3.21
C ALA A 433 -19.98 -17.17 -2.49
N GLU A 434 -18.75 -16.68 -2.37
CA GLU A 434 -17.64 -17.34 -1.68
C GLU A 434 -17.84 -17.36 -0.15
N GLU A 435 -18.30 -16.26 0.44
CA GLU A 435 -18.65 -16.17 1.87
C GLU A 435 -19.83 -17.08 2.23
N ALA A 436 -20.84 -17.19 1.35
CA ALA A 436 -21.96 -18.14 1.52
C ALA A 436 -21.51 -19.61 1.42
N GLY A 437 -20.60 -19.94 0.50
CA GLY A 437 -20.04 -21.28 0.36
C GLY A 437 -19.25 -21.74 1.59
N LEU A 438 -18.56 -20.83 2.27
CA LEU A 438 -17.77 -21.14 3.46
C LEU A 438 -18.62 -21.42 4.70
N SER A 439 -19.74 -20.69 4.87
CA SER A 439 -20.71 -20.97 5.94
C SER A 439 -21.30 -22.38 5.78
N ALA A 440 -21.70 -22.73 4.55
CA ALA A 440 -22.24 -24.05 4.24
C ALA A 440 -21.21 -25.18 4.45
N LEU A 441 -19.94 -24.95 4.11
CA LEU A 441 -18.86 -25.92 4.37
C LEU A 441 -18.66 -26.16 5.87
N MET A 442 -18.65 -25.09 6.66
CA MET A 442 -18.45 -25.17 8.11
C MET A 442 -19.61 -25.89 8.80
N GLU A 443 -20.85 -25.59 8.41
CA GLU A 443 -22.04 -26.32 8.87
C GLU A 443 -21.99 -27.79 8.47
N SER A 444 -21.66 -28.10 7.21
CA SER A 444 -21.58 -29.47 6.70
C SER A 444 -20.52 -30.33 7.41
N GLU A 445 -19.33 -29.77 7.69
CA GLU A 445 -18.27 -30.50 8.40
C GLU A 445 -18.65 -30.72 9.87
N MET A 446 -19.29 -29.74 10.50
CA MET A 446 -19.78 -29.88 11.87
C MET A 446 -20.88 -30.94 11.96
N THR A 447 -21.83 -30.98 11.02
CA THR A 447 -22.87 -32.03 10.98
C THR A 447 -22.27 -33.41 10.77
N HIS A 448 -21.29 -33.56 9.86
CA HIS A 448 -20.57 -34.83 9.68
C HIS A 448 -19.86 -35.27 10.98
N SER A 449 -19.25 -34.34 11.69
CA SER A 449 -18.56 -34.62 12.96
C SER A 449 -19.54 -35.07 14.05
N ILE A 450 -20.72 -34.44 14.14
CA ILE A 450 -21.79 -34.84 15.05
C ILE A 450 -22.27 -36.25 14.72
N GLU A 451 -22.55 -36.53 13.44
CA GLU A 451 -23.02 -37.84 12.99
C GLU A 451 -22.00 -38.94 13.31
N ALA A 452 -20.72 -38.71 13.02
CA ALA A 452 -19.65 -39.66 13.35
C ALA A 452 -19.58 -39.97 14.85
N VAL A 453 -19.69 -38.94 15.71
CA VAL A 453 -19.65 -39.13 17.16
C VAL A 453 -20.91 -39.83 17.69
N LEU A 454 -22.10 -39.52 17.16
CA LEU A 454 -23.34 -40.20 17.54
C LEU A 454 -23.34 -41.68 17.10
N MET A 455 -22.84 -41.98 15.90
CA MET A 455 -22.64 -43.35 15.46
C MET A 455 -21.64 -44.09 16.35
N ALA A 456 -20.57 -43.42 16.78
CA ALA A 456 -19.61 -43.98 17.72
C ALA A 456 -20.27 -44.31 19.07
N GLU A 457 -21.10 -43.42 19.61
CA GLU A 457 -21.84 -43.63 20.86
C GLU A 457 -22.79 -44.84 20.78
N GLN A 458 -23.49 -45.00 19.65
CA GLN A 458 -24.34 -46.17 19.41
C GLN A 458 -23.53 -47.46 19.37
N LYS A 459 -22.41 -47.49 18.63
CA LYS A 459 -21.53 -48.65 18.57
C LYS A 459 -20.94 -49.01 19.93
N PHE A 460 -20.60 -48.04 20.77
CA PHE A 460 -20.15 -48.33 22.14
C PHE A 460 -21.23 -48.99 23.00
N LYS A 461 -22.49 -48.58 22.87
CA LYS A 461 -23.63 -49.24 23.55
C LYS A 461 -23.81 -50.68 23.05
N GLU A 462 -23.62 -50.92 21.76
CA GLU A 462 -23.65 -52.28 21.19
C GLU A 462 -22.51 -53.15 21.72
N LEU A 463 -21.27 -52.65 21.70
CA LEU A 463 -20.08 -53.36 22.19
C LEU A 463 -20.18 -53.69 23.69
N ALA A 464 -20.72 -52.77 24.50
CA ALA A 464 -20.97 -53.00 25.92
C ALA A 464 -21.97 -54.17 26.14
N ASN A 465 -23.04 -54.23 25.33
CA ASN A 465 -24.01 -55.33 25.40
C ASN A 465 -23.43 -56.68 24.95
N VAL A 466 -22.64 -56.68 23.88
CA VAL A 466 -21.96 -57.90 23.38
C VAL A 466 -21.01 -58.46 24.45
N SER A 467 -20.19 -57.59 25.06
CA SER A 467 -19.26 -57.99 26.12
C SER A 467 -19.96 -58.56 27.37
N SER A 468 -21.15 -58.05 27.70
CA SER A 468 -21.96 -58.52 28.84
C SER A 468 -22.57 -59.92 28.59
N SER A 469 -22.93 -60.25 27.36
CA SER A 469 -23.55 -61.53 27.00
C SER A 469 -22.56 -62.72 26.95
N ALA A 470 -21.27 -62.42 26.79
CA ALA A 470 -20.17 -63.40 26.74
C ALA A 470 -19.49 -63.65 28.10
N ALA A 471 -20.07 -63.17 29.20
CA ALA A 471 -19.45 -63.10 30.52
C ALA A 471 -19.13 -64.48 31.15
N CYS A 472 -17.88 -64.93 31.03
CA CYS A 472 -17.26 -65.91 31.91
C CYS A 472 -15.72 -65.75 31.90
N GLY A 473 -15.16 -64.97 32.83
CA GLY A 473 -13.71 -64.86 33.08
C GLY A 473 -13.21 -63.45 33.52
N ASP A 474 -12.20 -63.40 34.39
CA ASP A 474 -11.64 -62.15 34.97
C ASP A 474 -11.05 -61.19 33.92
N LYS A 475 -10.49 -61.69 32.82
CA LYS A 475 -10.00 -60.86 31.69
C LYS A 475 -11.11 -60.08 31.00
N MET A 476 -12.34 -60.61 30.99
CA MET A 476 -13.48 -59.97 30.34
C MET A 476 -14.01 -58.78 31.17
N HIS A 477 -13.91 -58.84 32.50
CA HIS A 477 -14.34 -57.74 33.38
C HIS A 477 -13.48 -56.47 33.17
N VAL A 478 -12.17 -56.63 32.95
CA VAL A 478 -11.28 -55.49 32.67
C VAL A 478 -11.62 -54.84 31.33
N HIS A 479 -11.95 -55.64 30.31
CA HIS A 479 -12.37 -55.13 29.00
C HIS A 479 -13.71 -54.40 29.07
N GLN A 480 -14.67 -54.91 29.86
CA GLN A 480 -15.96 -54.25 30.08
C GLN A 480 -15.78 -52.87 30.72
N THR A 481 -14.97 -52.76 31.78
CA THR A 481 -14.67 -51.48 32.43
C THR A 481 -13.99 -50.49 31.47
N ILE A 482 -13.13 -50.96 30.56
CA ILE A 482 -12.53 -50.10 29.53
C ILE A 482 -13.58 -49.60 28.53
N LEU A 483 -14.48 -50.46 28.07
CA LEU A 483 -15.55 -50.08 27.14
C LEU A 483 -16.54 -49.08 27.75
N GLU A 484 -16.85 -49.22 29.04
CA GLU A 484 -17.64 -48.25 29.81
C GLU A 484 -16.97 -46.87 29.81
N HIS A 485 -15.68 -46.81 30.12
CA HIS A 485 -14.93 -45.54 30.07
C HIS A 485 -14.81 -44.96 28.64
N CYS A 486 -14.70 -45.78 27.60
CA CYS A 486 -14.73 -45.32 26.21
C CYS A 486 -16.11 -44.73 25.84
N GLY A 487 -17.20 -45.38 26.28
CA GLY A 487 -18.56 -44.89 26.09
C GLY A 487 -18.80 -43.56 26.81
N ASP A 488 -18.35 -43.45 28.07
CA ASP A 488 -18.41 -42.21 28.84
C ASP A 488 -17.63 -41.08 28.15
N LEU A 489 -16.41 -41.37 27.67
CA LEU A 489 -15.61 -40.39 26.93
C LEU A 489 -16.36 -39.89 25.70
N ILE A 490 -16.87 -40.79 24.86
CA ILE A 490 -17.57 -40.40 23.62
C ILE A 490 -18.89 -39.67 23.90
N SER A 491 -19.60 -40.01 24.98
CA SER A 491 -20.79 -39.27 25.40
C SER A 491 -20.45 -37.81 25.74
N VAL A 492 -19.35 -37.57 26.47
CA VAL A 492 -18.91 -36.19 26.76
C VAL A 492 -18.35 -35.48 25.51
N VAL A 493 -17.72 -36.21 24.58
CA VAL A 493 -17.33 -35.63 23.28
C VAL A 493 -18.55 -35.22 22.46
N SER A 494 -19.61 -36.03 22.44
CA SER A 494 -20.89 -35.72 21.81
C SER A 494 -21.46 -34.41 22.33
N ASP A 495 -21.47 -34.22 23.66
CA ASP A 495 -21.86 -32.97 24.32
C ASP A 495 -21.04 -31.76 23.84
N LEU A 496 -19.71 -31.91 23.63
CA LEU A 496 -18.84 -30.82 23.19
C LEU A 496 -19.13 -30.42 21.74
N VAL A 497 -19.25 -31.39 20.84
CA VAL A 497 -19.49 -31.15 19.41
C VAL A 497 -20.86 -30.51 19.22
N ALA A 498 -21.89 -31.01 19.91
CA ALA A 498 -23.23 -30.42 19.89
C ALA A 498 -23.22 -28.95 20.37
N LYS A 499 -22.57 -28.66 21.51
CA LYS A 499 -22.43 -27.27 22.00
C LYS A 499 -21.64 -26.38 21.04
N SER A 500 -20.58 -26.91 20.44
CA SER A 500 -19.76 -26.16 19.46
C SER A 500 -20.57 -25.83 18.21
N SER A 501 -21.43 -26.74 17.76
CA SER A 501 -22.37 -26.52 16.65
C SER A 501 -23.42 -25.45 16.99
N THR A 502 -24.05 -25.52 18.17
CA THR A 502 -25.02 -24.49 18.59
C THR A 502 -24.36 -23.10 18.68
N ILE A 503 -23.12 -23.04 19.15
CA ILE A 503 -22.35 -21.79 19.20
C ILE A 503 -22.07 -21.27 17.80
N GLN A 504 -21.59 -22.12 16.89
CA GLN A 504 -21.39 -21.76 15.48
C GLN A 504 -22.68 -21.22 14.84
N GLN A 505 -23.81 -21.91 14.99
CA GLN A 505 -25.11 -21.47 14.45
C GLN A 505 -25.49 -20.11 15.03
N SER A 506 -25.35 -19.92 16.35
CA SER A 506 -25.64 -18.63 16.98
C SER A 506 -24.71 -17.49 16.54
N LEU A 507 -23.50 -17.82 16.07
CA LEU A 507 -22.56 -16.85 15.48
C LEU A 507 -22.96 -16.49 14.05
N ALA A 508 -23.44 -17.47 13.27
CA ALA A 508 -23.99 -17.25 11.93
C ALA A 508 -25.26 -16.38 11.97
N ASP A 509 -26.17 -16.64 12.91
CA ASP A 509 -27.41 -15.87 13.06
C ASP A 509 -27.17 -14.40 13.46
N LYS A 510 -26.10 -14.14 14.23
CA LYS A 510 -25.72 -12.78 14.66
C LYS A 510 -25.06 -11.98 13.54
N SER A 511 -24.48 -12.64 12.54
CA SER A 511 -23.99 -11.98 11.32
C SER A 511 -25.11 -11.80 10.31
N GLN A 512 -26.01 -10.84 10.56
CA GLN A 512 -27.04 -10.44 9.57
C GLN A 512 -26.48 -9.97 8.22
N ASN A 513 -25.16 -9.77 8.10
CA ASN A 513 -24.47 -9.25 6.91
C ASN A 513 -23.45 -10.22 6.29
N GLY A 514 -23.44 -11.52 6.62
CA GLY A 514 -22.48 -12.48 6.03
C GLY A 514 -21.02 -12.36 6.50
N ASP A 515 -20.67 -11.30 7.24
CA ASP A 515 -19.31 -10.96 7.69
C ASP A 515 -18.59 -11.96 8.64
N CYS A 516 -19.25 -13.03 9.13
CA CYS A 516 -18.64 -13.89 10.15
C CYS A 516 -17.52 -14.80 9.61
N TYR A 517 -17.63 -15.24 8.35
CA TYR A 517 -16.75 -16.25 7.76
C TYR A 517 -16.08 -15.68 6.52
N LYS A 518 -14.75 -15.48 6.56
CA LYS A 518 -13.96 -15.03 5.41
C LYS A 518 -13.18 -16.20 4.82
N LEU A 519 -13.09 -16.26 3.49
CA LEU A 519 -12.51 -17.36 2.70
C LEU A 519 -11.08 -17.77 3.10
N HIS A 520 -10.35 -16.92 3.82
CA HIS A 520 -8.98 -17.16 4.27
C HIS A 520 -8.79 -16.81 5.76
N ASN A 521 -9.86 -16.91 6.55
CA ASN A 521 -9.75 -16.71 7.98
C ASN A 521 -9.18 -17.97 8.62
N ARG A 522 -7.95 -17.85 9.13
CA ARG A 522 -7.27 -18.89 9.94
C ARG A 522 -8.16 -19.51 11.01
N TRP A 523 -9.11 -18.73 11.54
CA TRP A 523 -10.09 -19.23 12.50
C TRP A 523 -11.07 -20.23 11.88
N THR A 524 -11.65 -19.93 10.71
CA THR A 524 -12.64 -20.79 10.05
C THR A 524 -11.99 -22.13 9.63
N GLU A 525 -10.81 -22.07 9.04
CA GLU A 525 -10.02 -23.27 8.68
C GLU A 525 -9.64 -24.08 9.92
N GLY A 526 -9.17 -23.40 10.97
CA GLY A 526 -8.82 -24.03 12.24
C GLY A 526 -10.01 -24.68 12.95
N PHE A 527 -11.21 -24.16 12.77
CA PHE A 527 -12.44 -24.76 13.29
C PHE A 527 -12.86 -26.00 12.49
N VAL A 528 -12.93 -25.88 11.16
CA VAL A 528 -13.31 -27.00 10.27
C VAL A 528 -12.33 -28.17 10.44
N SER A 529 -11.03 -27.88 10.46
CA SER A 529 -9.98 -28.89 10.69
C SER A 529 -10.12 -29.58 12.05
N ALA A 530 -10.40 -28.80 13.11
CA ALA A 530 -10.62 -29.36 14.44
C ALA A 530 -11.87 -30.25 14.52
N ALA A 531 -12.98 -29.83 13.90
CA ALA A 531 -14.20 -30.62 13.85
C ALA A 531 -13.95 -31.97 13.15
N LYS A 532 -13.35 -31.93 11.96
CA LYS A 532 -12.96 -33.12 11.18
C LYS A 532 -12.09 -34.09 11.96
N SER A 533 -11.08 -33.56 12.66
CA SER A 533 -10.18 -34.36 13.49
C SER A 533 -10.93 -35.08 14.62
N VAL A 534 -11.89 -34.41 15.28
CA VAL A 534 -12.72 -35.02 16.33
C VAL A 534 -13.57 -36.16 15.79
N GLY A 535 -14.24 -35.98 14.64
CA GLY A 535 -15.03 -37.03 14.00
C GLY A 535 -14.19 -38.25 13.61
N ALA A 536 -12.99 -38.02 13.05
CA ALA A 536 -12.05 -39.09 12.71
C ALA A 536 -11.57 -39.86 13.95
N CYS A 537 -11.20 -39.14 15.02
CA CYS A 537 -10.78 -39.76 16.29
C CYS A 537 -11.88 -40.64 16.90
N ALA A 538 -13.15 -40.21 16.82
CA ALA A 538 -14.27 -41.00 17.32
C ALA A 538 -14.44 -42.32 16.56
N ASN A 539 -14.31 -42.30 15.23
CA ASN A 539 -14.36 -43.52 14.41
C ASN A 539 -13.23 -44.49 14.76
N VAL A 540 -11.98 -43.99 14.81
CA VAL A 540 -10.82 -44.82 15.13
C VAL A 540 -10.90 -45.37 16.56
N LEU A 541 -11.44 -44.61 17.53
CA LEU A 541 -11.63 -45.11 18.89
C LEU A 541 -12.58 -46.31 18.92
N VAL A 542 -13.65 -46.29 18.12
CA VAL A 542 -14.58 -47.42 18.01
C VAL A 542 -13.92 -48.63 17.36
N GLU A 543 -13.15 -48.43 16.29
CA GLU A 543 -12.41 -49.51 15.63
C GLU A 543 -11.46 -50.21 16.61
N VAL A 544 -10.70 -49.43 17.38
CA VAL A 544 -9.79 -49.97 18.40
C VAL A 544 -10.56 -50.66 19.53
N ALA A 545 -11.74 -50.16 19.91
CA ALA A 545 -12.57 -50.81 20.90
C ALA A 545 -13.22 -52.12 20.42
N ASP A 546 -13.61 -52.20 19.14
CA ASP A 546 -14.09 -53.44 18.53
C ASP A 546 -13.00 -54.51 18.48
N ASP A 547 -11.77 -54.11 18.16
CA ASP A 547 -10.60 -55.00 18.19
C ASP A 547 -10.31 -55.52 19.61
N LEU A 548 -10.60 -54.72 20.65
CA LEU A 548 -10.45 -55.11 22.06
C LEU A 548 -11.43 -56.23 22.43
N VAL A 549 -12.68 -56.12 21.98
CA VAL A 549 -13.71 -57.15 22.18
C VAL A 549 -13.40 -58.41 21.37
N SER A 550 -12.91 -58.23 20.14
CA SER A 550 -12.55 -59.32 19.24
C SER A 550 -11.27 -60.06 19.62
N GLY A 551 -10.50 -59.57 20.60
CA GLY A 551 -9.24 -60.19 21.05
C GLY A 551 -8.10 -60.11 20.02
N ARG A 552 -8.14 -59.16 19.09
CA ARG A 552 -7.16 -59.04 18.00
C ARG A 552 -5.97 -58.14 18.37
N GLY A 553 -4.85 -58.72 18.81
CA GLY A 553 -3.54 -58.04 18.85
C GLY A 553 -3.26 -57.13 20.06
N ASN A 554 -2.28 -56.21 19.92
CA ASN A 554 -1.83 -55.25 20.94
C ASN A 554 -2.75 -54.01 20.99
N VAL A 555 -3.99 -54.23 21.43
CA VAL A 555 -5.05 -53.21 21.37
C VAL A 555 -4.96 -52.18 22.49
N LEU A 556 -4.46 -52.57 23.67
CA LEU A 556 -4.40 -51.69 24.84
C LEU A 556 -3.44 -50.51 24.62
N GLU A 557 -2.30 -50.73 23.98
CA GLU A 557 -1.36 -49.67 23.64
C GLU A 557 -1.92 -48.72 22.58
N ARG A 558 -2.64 -49.24 21.58
CA ARG A 558 -3.34 -48.40 20.58
C ARG A 558 -4.44 -47.58 21.23
N LEU A 559 -5.17 -48.17 22.17
CA LEU A 559 -6.23 -47.52 22.91
C LEU A 559 -5.69 -46.35 23.75
N LEU A 560 -4.49 -46.50 24.33
CA LEU A 560 -3.80 -45.42 25.04
C LEU A 560 -3.51 -44.23 24.11
N VAL A 561 -2.99 -44.49 22.91
CA VAL A 561 -2.63 -43.45 21.93
C VAL A 561 -3.87 -42.73 21.41
N ILE A 562 -4.89 -43.47 20.97
CA ILE A 562 -6.11 -42.85 20.45
C ILE A 562 -6.86 -42.05 21.53
N SER A 563 -6.83 -42.49 22.80
CA SER A 563 -7.42 -41.72 23.91
C SER A 563 -6.74 -40.35 24.08
N GLN A 564 -5.42 -40.29 23.90
CA GLN A 564 -4.68 -39.03 23.94
C GLN A 564 -5.01 -38.14 22.73
N GLU A 565 -5.14 -38.74 21.54
CA GLU A 565 -5.49 -38.03 20.31
C GLU A 565 -6.93 -37.47 20.36
N VAL A 566 -7.89 -38.22 20.93
CA VAL A 566 -9.26 -37.73 21.20
C VAL A 566 -9.22 -36.52 22.14
N SER A 567 -8.39 -36.52 23.18
CA SER A 567 -8.25 -35.35 24.06
C SER A 567 -7.59 -34.16 23.37
N ALA A 568 -6.62 -34.39 22.47
CA ALA A 568 -5.96 -33.32 21.72
C ALA A 568 -6.92 -32.66 20.72
N SER A 569 -7.59 -33.46 19.89
CA SER A 569 -8.55 -33.00 18.88
C SER A 569 -9.74 -32.24 19.51
N THR A 570 -10.28 -32.75 20.62
CA THR A 570 -11.37 -32.06 21.35
C THR A 570 -10.92 -30.77 22.02
N THR A 571 -9.69 -30.71 22.52
CA THR A 571 -9.09 -29.46 23.03
C THR A 571 -8.92 -28.44 21.90
N GLN A 572 -8.49 -28.88 20.72
CA GLN A 572 -8.36 -28.02 19.55
C GLN A 572 -9.72 -27.44 19.15
N LEU A 573 -10.77 -28.27 19.10
CA LEU A 573 -12.13 -27.80 18.82
C LEU A 573 -12.60 -26.81 19.88
N PHE A 574 -12.37 -27.10 21.17
CA PHE A 574 -12.68 -26.17 22.27
C PHE A 574 -11.99 -24.81 22.11
N VAL A 575 -10.69 -24.80 21.79
CA VAL A 575 -9.92 -23.57 21.60
C VAL A 575 -10.45 -22.79 20.40
N SER A 576 -10.69 -23.46 19.28
CA SER A 576 -11.28 -22.86 18.08
C SER A 576 -12.65 -22.24 18.39
N THR A 577 -13.56 -22.96 19.03
CA THR A 577 -14.89 -22.46 19.41
C THR A 577 -14.82 -21.26 20.36
N ARG A 578 -13.86 -21.25 21.30
CA ARG A 578 -13.73 -20.18 22.30
C ARG A 578 -13.36 -18.83 21.71
N VAL A 579 -12.56 -18.77 20.65
CA VAL A 579 -12.00 -17.50 20.11
C VAL A 579 -13.08 -16.47 19.75
N LYS A 580 -14.26 -16.93 19.32
CA LYS A 580 -15.37 -16.04 18.92
C LYS A 580 -16.37 -15.76 20.04
N LEU A 581 -16.17 -16.30 21.24
CA LEU A 581 -17.06 -16.08 22.38
C LEU A 581 -16.58 -14.90 23.23
N PRO A 582 -17.49 -14.01 23.69
CA PRO A 582 -17.11 -12.94 24.59
C PRO A 582 -16.69 -13.51 25.96
N PRO A 583 -15.69 -12.88 26.62
CA PRO A 583 -15.23 -13.30 27.93
C PRO A 583 -16.37 -13.19 28.96
N GLY A 584 -16.62 -14.27 29.71
CA GLY A 584 -17.69 -14.33 30.72
C GLY A 584 -19.07 -14.75 30.20
N SER A 585 -19.20 -15.16 28.93
CA SER A 585 -20.47 -15.72 28.43
C SER A 585 -20.83 -17.06 29.09
N THR A 586 -22.14 -17.31 29.25
CA THR A 586 -22.66 -18.59 29.75
C THR A 586 -22.27 -19.76 28.83
N GLN A 587 -22.35 -19.56 27.51
CA GLN A 587 -21.89 -20.52 26.50
C GLN A 587 -20.43 -20.91 26.71
N LEU A 588 -19.54 -19.96 27.01
CA LEU A 588 -18.13 -20.24 27.29
C LEU A 588 -17.95 -21.02 28.60
N ALA A 589 -18.69 -20.68 29.66
CA ALA A 589 -18.64 -21.40 30.93
C ALA A 589 -19.08 -22.86 30.75
N ASP A 590 -20.16 -23.08 30.01
CA ASP A 590 -20.67 -24.42 29.71
C ASP A 590 -19.70 -25.25 28.87
N LEU A 591 -19.03 -24.61 27.89
CA LEU A 591 -18.00 -25.24 27.06
C LEU A 591 -16.77 -25.65 27.91
N GLN A 592 -16.34 -24.78 28.84
CA GLN A 592 -15.24 -25.06 29.76
C GLN A 592 -15.55 -26.22 30.70
N VAL A 593 -16.78 -26.31 31.23
CA VAL A 593 -17.22 -27.42 32.08
C VAL A 593 -17.23 -28.73 31.29
N THR A 594 -17.69 -28.72 30.04
CA THR A 594 -17.64 -29.92 29.18
C THR A 594 -16.19 -30.32 28.89
N ASN A 595 -15.30 -29.39 28.53
CA ASN A 595 -13.89 -29.72 28.27
C ASN A 595 -13.19 -30.34 29.49
N LYS A 596 -13.47 -29.82 30.70
CA LYS A 596 -12.97 -30.43 31.96
C LYS A 596 -13.49 -31.85 32.16
N ARG A 597 -14.75 -32.13 31.81
CA ARG A 597 -15.32 -33.48 31.86
C ARG A 597 -14.62 -34.42 30.88
N ILE A 598 -14.28 -33.95 29.67
CA ILE A 598 -13.50 -34.74 28.69
C ILE A 598 -12.14 -35.09 29.27
N SER A 599 -11.38 -34.11 29.77
CA SER A 599 -10.06 -34.38 30.36
C SER A 599 -10.12 -35.39 31.51
N LYS A 600 -11.20 -35.36 32.31
CA LYS A 600 -11.43 -36.35 33.37
C LYS A 600 -11.72 -37.74 32.79
N ALA A 601 -12.68 -37.86 31.88
CA ALA A 601 -13.05 -39.13 31.25
C ALA A 601 -11.87 -39.78 30.50
N THR A 602 -11.07 -38.98 29.79
CA THR A 602 -9.82 -39.44 29.16
C THR A 602 -8.82 -39.94 30.21
N GLY A 603 -8.68 -39.24 31.33
CA GLY A 603 -7.81 -39.66 32.43
C GLY A 603 -8.23 -40.99 33.05
N ASP A 604 -9.54 -41.17 33.28
CA ASP A 604 -10.13 -42.39 33.82
C ASP A 604 -9.91 -43.58 32.85
N LEU A 605 -10.16 -43.38 31.55
CA LEU A 605 -9.88 -44.37 30.50
C LEU A 605 -8.40 -44.76 30.44
N ILE A 606 -7.49 -43.78 30.39
CA ILE A 606 -6.04 -44.02 30.38
C ILE A 606 -5.59 -44.78 31.64
N GLY A 607 -6.16 -44.45 32.80
CA GLY A 607 -5.92 -45.16 34.06
C GLY A 607 -6.33 -46.63 33.97
N SER A 608 -7.55 -46.89 33.49
CA SER A 608 -8.07 -48.25 33.30
C SER A 608 -7.23 -49.07 32.32
N VAL A 609 -6.84 -48.47 31.19
CA VAL A 609 -5.99 -49.12 30.17
C VAL A 609 -4.60 -49.44 30.73
N LYS A 610 -3.97 -48.51 31.46
CA LYS A 610 -2.67 -48.76 32.11
C LYS A 610 -2.77 -49.88 33.14
N GLN A 611 -3.83 -49.92 33.94
CA GLN A 611 -4.06 -50.98 34.90
C GLN A 611 -4.23 -52.34 34.23
N ALA A 612 -4.95 -52.39 33.10
CA ALA A 612 -5.09 -53.60 32.29
C ALA A 612 -3.74 -54.09 31.73
N ILE A 613 -2.89 -53.17 31.26
CA ILE A 613 -1.55 -53.50 30.76
C ILE A 613 -0.66 -54.08 31.89
N VAL A 614 -0.71 -53.50 33.09
CA VAL A 614 0.08 -53.98 34.24
C VAL A 614 -0.40 -55.36 34.70
N THR A 615 -1.72 -55.56 34.78
CA THR A 615 -2.31 -56.84 35.19
C THR A 615 -1.94 -57.95 34.21
N ARG A 616 -2.01 -57.68 32.89
CA ARG A 616 -1.55 -58.60 31.84
C ARG A 616 -0.09 -59.01 32.02
N LYS A 617 0.80 -58.06 32.32
CA LYS A 617 2.24 -58.33 32.52
C LYS A 617 2.54 -59.15 33.77
N SER A 618 1.71 -59.02 34.82
CA SER A 618 1.92 -59.76 36.08
C SER A 618 1.56 -61.25 35.93
N GLU A 619 0.58 -61.60 35.12
CA GLU A 619 0.18 -63.00 34.87
C GLU A 619 1.23 -63.77 34.06
N ASP A 620 1.98 -63.08 33.19
CA ASP A 620 3.04 -63.70 32.36
C ASP A 620 4.32 -64.04 33.15
N LEU A 621 4.46 -63.60 34.41
CA LEU A 621 5.71 -63.67 35.20
C LEU A 621 5.69 -64.68 36.37
N ASP A 622 4.71 -65.59 36.46
CA ASP A 622 4.70 -66.61 37.52
C ASP A 622 5.61 -67.81 37.17
N PHE A 623 6.84 -67.79 37.70
CA PHE A 623 7.84 -68.84 37.50
C PHE A 623 7.90 -69.88 38.64
N SER A 624 6.96 -69.82 39.59
CA SER A 624 7.07 -70.50 40.89
C SER A 624 7.05 -72.04 40.83
N CYS A 625 6.65 -72.63 39.69
CA CYS A 625 6.43 -74.07 39.51
C CYS A 625 7.35 -74.75 38.46
N LEU A 626 8.43 -74.10 38.03
CA LEU A 626 9.27 -74.61 36.93
C LEU A 626 10.48 -75.43 37.41
N THR A 627 10.75 -76.54 36.71
CA THR A 627 11.99 -77.32 36.90
C THR A 627 13.19 -76.61 36.28
N LEU A 628 14.42 -76.86 36.77
CA LEU A 628 15.64 -76.17 36.33
C LEU A 628 15.84 -76.18 34.79
N THR A 629 15.56 -77.32 34.14
CA THR A 629 15.69 -77.45 32.68
C THR A 629 14.61 -76.68 31.92
N GLN A 630 13.39 -76.63 32.46
CA GLN A 630 12.30 -75.82 31.90
C GLN A 630 12.59 -74.32 32.07
N ALA A 631 13.09 -73.91 33.23
CA ALA A 631 13.51 -72.54 33.49
C ALA A 631 14.65 -72.11 32.54
N LYS A 632 15.64 -72.97 32.28
CA LYS A 632 16.74 -72.69 31.33
C LYS A 632 16.25 -72.58 29.88
N ARG A 633 15.31 -73.44 29.48
CA ARG A 633 14.69 -73.37 28.14
C ARG A 633 13.91 -72.06 27.99
N LEU A 634 13.08 -71.72 28.98
CA LEU A 634 12.32 -70.47 28.99
C LEU A 634 13.23 -69.23 29.03
N GLU A 635 14.37 -69.29 29.74
CA GLU A 635 15.39 -68.22 29.73
C GLU A 635 15.91 -67.98 28.31
N VAL A 636 16.30 -69.04 27.59
CA VAL A 636 16.80 -68.94 26.21
C VAL A 636 15.70 -68.51 25.24
N GLU A 637 14.51 -69.07 25.35
CA GLU A 637 13.34 -68.65 24.54
C GLU A 637 12.98 -67.18 24.79
N SER A 638 13.06 -66.72 26.06
CA SER A 638 12.86 -65.33 26.42
C SER A 638 13.98 -64.43 25.86
N GLN A 639 15.24 -64.86 25.86
CA GLN A 639 16.34 -64.10 25.24
C GLN A 639 16.15 -63.95 23.74
N VAL A 640 15.74 -65.03 23.06
CA VAL A 640 15.40 -64.98 21.62
C VAL A 640 14.23 -64.02 21.38
N ARG A 641 13.20 -64.06 22.24
CA ARG A 641 12.05 -63.15 22.15
C ARG A 641 12.46 -61.69 22.37
N VAL A 642 13.37 -61.41 23.30
CA VAL A 642 13.93 -60.07 23.52
C VAL A 642 14.60 -59.56 22.25
N LEU A 643 15.49 -60.36 21.64
CA LEU A 643 16.17 -59.96 20.40
C LEU A 643 15.19 -59.71 19.24
N GLN A 644 14.14 -60.52 19.11
CA GLN A 644 13.08 -60.30 18.12
C GLN A 644 12.34 -58.99 18.37
N LEU A 645 11.94 -58.71 19.62
CA LEU A 645 11.25 -57.48 19.99
C LEU A 645 12.13 -56.24 19.84
N GLU A 646 13.43 -56.33 20.11
CA GLU A 646 14.38 -55.24 19.86
C GLU A 646 14.47 -54.91 18.37
N ASN A 647 14.50 -55.93 17.51
CA ASN A 647 14.48 -55.75 16.06
C ASN A 647 13.15 -55.15 15.56
N GLU A 648 12.00 -55.67 16.03
CA GLU A 648 10.68 -55.12 15.71
C GLU A 648 10.54 -53.65 16.18
N LEU A 649 11.03 -53.32 17.38
CA LEU A 649 11.05 -51.97 17.91
C LEU A 649 11.91 -51.03 17.06
N GLN A 650 13.08 -51.48 16.61
CA GLN A 650 13.95 -50.71 15.72
C GLN A 650 13.22 -50.39 14.39
N GLN A 651 12.52 -51.37 13.82
CA GLN A 651 11.75 -51.20 12.58
C GLN A 651 10.57 -50.23 12.75
N GLU A 652 9.78 -50.38 13.82
CA GLU A 652 8.64 -49.47 14.08
C GLU A 652 9.09 -48.04 14.40
N ARG A 653 10.27 -47.85 15.02
CA ARG A 653 10.86 -46.52 15.19
C ARG A 653 11.21 -45.85 13.87
N LEU A 654 11.78 -46.60 12.92
CA LEU A 654 12.08 -46.09 11.58
C LEU A 654 10.78 -45.69 10.87
N ARG A 655 9.78 -46.58 10.86
CA ARG A 655 8.47 -46.32 10.26
C ARG A 655 7.75 -45.11 10.87
N LEU A 656 7.78 -44.96 12.19
CA LEU A 656 7.23 -43.79 12.88
C LEU A 656 7.96 -42.49 12.49
N GLY A 657 9.29 -42.56 12.32
CA GLY A 657 10.10 -41.45 11.84
C GLY A 657 9.70 -41.00 10.42
N GLU A 658 9.51 -41.96 9.51
CA GLU A 658 9.06 -41.70 8.13
C GLU A 658 7.67 -41.06 8.10
N LEU A 659 6.72 -41.61 8.86
CA LEU A 659 5.35 -41.13 8.91
C LEU A 659 5.26 -39.70 9.48
N ARG A 660 6.08 -39.38 10.48
CA ARG A 660 6.22 -38.01 10.99
C ARG A 660 6.81 -37.07 9.93
N ARG A 661 7.83 -37.50 9.18
CA ARG A 661 8.44 -36.68 8.12
C ARG A 661 7.44 -36.33 7.03
N GLU A 662 6.63 -37.29 6.58
CA GLU A 662 5.57 -37.03 5.62
C GLU A 662 4.51 -36.06 6.14
N ASN A 663 4.08 -36.23 7.41
CA ASN A 663 3.09 -35.33 8.00
C ASN A 663 3.61 -33.90 8.12
N TYR A 664 4.89 -33.70 8.43
CA TYR A 664 5.50 -32.36 8.44
C TYR A 664 5.65 -31.77 7.03
N GLN A 665 5.95 -32.58 6.01
CA GLN A 665 5.97 -32.11 4.61
C GLN A 665 4.58 -31.67 4.16
N ARG A 666 3.53 -32.48 4.42
CA ARG A 666 2.15 -32.10 4.12
C ARG A 666 1.68 -30.87 4.92
N ALA A 667 2.11 -30.73 6.17
CA ALA A 667 1.81 -29.53 6.97
C ALA A 667 2.55 -28.29 6.45
N ALA A 668 3.79 -28.42 6.01
CA ALA A 668 4.56 -27.33 5.40
C ALA A 668 3.95 -26.89 4.06
N GLU A 669 3.44 -27.81 3.25
CA GLU A 669 2.71 -27.49 2.01
C GLU A 669 1.41 -26.70 2.26
N VAL A 670 0.77 -26.89 3.42
CA VAL A 670 -0.42 -26.10 3.84
C VAL A 670 -0.03 -24.73 4.40
N GLU A 671 1.18 -24.56 4.96
CA GLU A 671 1.69 -23.27 5.45
C GLU A 671 2.29 -22.37 4.35
N VAL A 672 2.55 -22.92 3.15
CA VAL A 672 2.90 -22.13 1.96
C VAL A 672 1.62 -21.68 1.25
N VAL A 673 0.79 -20.93 1.98
CA VAL A 673 0.00 -19.86 1.35
C VAL A 673 1.02 -18.77 1.05
N PRO A 674 1.15 -18.29 -0.20
CA PRO A 674 2.15 -17.28 -0.54
C PRO A 674 1.95 -16.09 0.40
N ARG A 675 2.95 -15.80 1.22
CA ARG A 675 3.05 -14.52 1.90
C ARG A 675 3.05 -13.49 0.78
N THR A 676 1.93 -12.82 0.61
CA THR A 676 1.87 -11.53 -0.05
C THR A 676 2.78 -10.63 0.78
N GLU A 677 4.01 -10.46 0.29
CA GLU A 677 4.96 -9.51 0.84
C GLU A 677 4.33 -8.11 0.75
N VAL A 678 4.36 -7.43 1.89
CA VAL A 678 3.80 -6.09 2.14
C VAL A 678 4.50 -5.03 1.31
#